data_AF-A0A0D2BCC5-F1
#
_entry.id   AF-A0A0D2BCC5-F1
#
_cell.length_a   1.000
_cell.length_b   1.000
_cell.length_c   1.000
_cell.angle_alpha   90.00
_cell.angle_beta   90.00
_cell.angle_gamma   90.00
#
_symmetry.space_group_name_H-M   'P 1'
#
loop_
_entity.id
_entity.type
_entity.pdbx_description
1 polymer ?
#
loop_
_entity_poly.entity_id
_entity_poly.type
_entity_poly.pdbx_seq_one_letter_code
_entity_poly.pdbx_strand_id
1 'polypeptide(L)'
;MASAGRSSSARRFLKPLLYSGAAIAGVGGTILYLSYRPINVPGSQGAIVPIPRTEDGTIIPPKFPLIRSRAEQIADLRKSGGLVGAAPETPLRQQLKNSLERLRGATSDDRDITLPAEQEAGEPYDLLVIGGGATGSGIALDAATRGLKVALVERDDFAAGTSSKSTKLVHGGVRYLEKAFWELDYNQYALVKEALRERKYFLDTAPHLSMWLPIMIPLQKWWQAPYFWAGTKLYDYLAGSEGIETSYFLTKSKALDAFPMLKKENLVGALVYYDGAHNDSRMNISIAATAALYGATVVNHMEVTGLTKDQNGKLNGAVVRDVIAEKNGKPTSPFTIRAKGIINATGPFCDSIRKMDDQKVQEIVAPSSGVHVVLPGYYSPQRNSMGLIDPATSDGRVIFFLPWQGNTIAGTTDAPCKITQHPIAGEEEIGWILNEIKGYLSPEINVRRGDVLAAWSGIRPLVKDPKAKNTESLVRNHLVTVSTSGLLTCAGGKWTTYRQMAEDAVDEAINQFGLQTKPLTTPRRISGTEKIDDAAPLDGTCQTHQVRLVGAHGFSKTLFINLIQHFGLETEVAKHLAEAYGDRAWTVAALSSPTNERFPVRGKRISALYPFIDGEVRYAVRHEFAQRAVDVIARRTRLAFLNAQAALEALPNVIDLMAEELKWDSKRKDLEWKESVAFLASMGLPRSKLSVSRKDVEGGKAGFADEYERKLYSRYDGPADTLESDSKLRPGQNPVLGQDSPANK
;
A
#
# COMPACT_ATOMS: atom_id res chain seq x y z
N MET A 1 -34.82 94.26 -9.64
CA MET A 1 -33.51 93.93 -10.26
C MET A 1 -33.63 92.47 -10.71
N ALA A 2 -33.63 92.14 -12.02
CA ALA A 2 -32.49 92.21 -12.95
C ALA A 2 -31.27 91.44 -12.38
N SER A 3 -30.62 90.48 -13.06
CA SER A 3 -30.64 90.13 -14.48
C SER A 3 -30.32 88.63 -14.73
N ALA A 4 -31.06 88.07 -15.69
CA ALA A 4 -30.77 87.00 -16.66
C ALA A 4 -29.40 86.29 -16.72
N GLY A 5 -29.48 84.97 -17.01
CA GLY A 5 -28.42 84.12 -17.57
C GLY A 5 -29.00 82.85 -18.21
N ARG A 6 -29.13 82.81 -19.55
CA ARG A 6 -29.38 81.58 -20.36
C ARG A 6 -28.06 80.76 -20.41
N SER A 7 -27.91 79.52 -20.87
CA SER A 7 -28.70 78.52 -21.64
C SER A 7 -28.01 77.13 -21.43
N SER A 8 -28.44 75.93 -21.86
CA SER A 8 -29.67 75.38 -22.50
C SER A 8 -29.59 73.82 -22.46
N SER A 9 -30.45 73.13 -23.22
CA SER A 9 -30.31 71.74 -23.74
C SER A 9 -29.83 70.60 -22.81
N ALA A 10 -30.77 69.75 -22.37
CA ALA A 10 -30.90 68.37 -22.88
C ALA A 10 -32.06 67.62 -22.20
N ARG A 11 -33.15 67.34 -22.94
CA ARG A 11 -34.12 66.29 -22.58
C ARG A 11 -33.80 65.03 -23.40
N ARG A 12 -34.06 63.86 -22.80
CA ARG A 12 -33.94 62.48 -23.34
C ARG A 12 -32.50 61.97 -23.52
N PHE A 13 -32.07 61.08 -22.62
CA PHE A 13 -32.08 59.63 -22.85
C PHE A 13 -32.04 58.89 -21.49
N LEU A 14 -33.20 58.46 -21.00
CA LEU A 14 -33.33 57.76 -19.72
C LEU A 14 -33.79 56.32 -20.02
N LYS A 15 -32.83 55.37 -19.87
CA LYS A 15 -32.76 53.94 -20.27
C LYS A 15 -31.62 53.78 -21.30
N PRO A 16 -30.59 52.93 -21.06
CA PRO A 16 -30.70 51.65 -20.35
C PRO A 16 -29.75 51.49 -19.15
N LEU A 17 -30.29 51.43 -17.93
CA LEU A 17 -29.55 51.05 -16.71
C LEU A 17 -30.17 49.87 -15.95
N LEU A 18 -31.18 49.21 -16.55
CA LEU A 18 -31.89 48.07 -15.97
C LEU A 18 -31.38 46.69 -16.45
N TYR A 19 -30.50 46.65 -17.47
CA TYR A 19 -29.89 45.40 -17.94
C TYR A 19 -28.59 45.02 -17.20
N SER A 20 -27.93 45.97 -16.56
CA SER A 20 -26.72 45.73 -15.74
C SER A 20 -27.02 45.11 -14.37
N GLY A 21 -28.19 45.39 -13.79
CA GLY A 21 -28.60 44.78 -12.51
C GLY A 21 -28.80 43.26 -12.59
N ALA A 22 -29.43 42.77 -13.66
CA ALA A 22 -29.60 41.33 -13.89
C ALA A 22 -28.26 40.62 -14.17
N ALA A 23 -27.33 41.28 -14.87
CA ALA A 23 -25.98 40.75 -15.08
C ALA A 23 -25.19 40.65 -13.78
N ILE A 24 -25.26 41.65 -12.89
CA ILE A 24 -24.55 41.63 -11.60
C ILE A 24 -25.21 40.65 -10.62
N ALA A 25 -26.53 40.51 -10.59
CA ALA A 25 -27.21 39.49 -9.80
C ALA A 25 -26.95 38.06 -10.33
N GLY A 26 -26.91 37.88 -11.65
CA GLY A 26 -26.57 36.61 -12.30
C GLY A 26 -25.12 36.21 -12.06
N VAL A 27 -24.16 37.13 -12.23
CA VAL A 27 -22.74 36.90 -11.93
C VAL A 27 -22.51 36.73 -10.43
N GLY A 28 -23.11 37.55 -9.58
CA GLY A 28 -23.01 37.43 -8.12
C GLY A 28 -23.60 36.11 -7.60
N GLY A 29 -24.80 35.74 -8.05
CA GLY A 29 -25.44 34.47 -7.72
C GLY A 29 -24.70 33.26 -8.29
N THR A 30 -24.13 33.36 -9.49
CA THR A 30 -23.29 32.30 -10.09
C THR A 30 -21.96 32.18 -9.37
N ILE A 31 -21.30 33.29 -8.99
CA ILE A 31 -20.09 33.28 -8.17
C ILE A 31 -20.41 32.67 -6.81
N LEU A 32 -21.50 33.06 -6.15
CA LEU A 32 -21.90 32.50 -4.86
C LEU A 32 -22.19 31.00 -4.98
N TYR A 33 -22.92 30.57 -6.02
CA TYR A 33 -23.22 29.17 -6.29
C TYR A 33 -21.97 28.35 -6.65
N LEU A 34 -21.03 28.88 -7.44
CA LEU A 34 -19.75 28.23 -7.72
C LEU A 34 -18.85 28.19 -6.49
N SER A 35 -18.90 29.20 -5.61
CA SER A 35 -18.13 29.25 -4.35
C SER A 35 -18.72 28.34 -3.27
N TYR A 36 -20.04 28.07 -3.32
CA TYR A 36 -20.77 27.28 -2.33
C TYR A 36 -21.26 25.93 -2.90
N ARG A 37 -20.85 25.56 -4.13
CA ARG A 37 -21.21 24.27 -4.73
C ARG A 37 -20.67 23.17 -3.82
N PRO A 38 -21.51 22.35 -3.18
CA PRO A 38 -21.03 21.36 -2.23
C PRO A 38 -20.14 20.35 -2.97
N ILE A 39 -18.85 20.35 -2.62
CA ILE A 39 -17.92 19.35 -3.12
C ILE A 39 -18.15 18.10 -2.27
N ASN A 40 -18.67 17.04 -2.90
CA ASN A 40 -18.71 15.72 -2.29
C ASN A 40 -17.28 15.18 -2.23
N VAL A 41 -16.53 15.54 -1.18
CA VAL A 41 -15.15 15.10 -0.99
C VAL A 41 -15.10 13.57 -0.95
N PRO A 42 -14.40 12.90 -1.89
CA PRO A 42 -14.35 11.44 -1.95
C PRO A 42 -13.85 10.83 -0.64
N GLY A 43 -14.44 9.72 -0.22
CA GLY A 43 -14.17 9.08 1.06
C GLY A 43 -14.58 9.86 2.33
N SER A 44 -15.29 11.00 2.23
CA SER A 44 -15.78 11.74 3.41
C SER A 44 -17.10 11.21 4.01
N GLN A 45 -17.75 10.26 3.32
CA GLN A 45 -19.05 9.70 3.66
C GLN A 45 -19.04 8.92 4.99
N GLY A 46 -20.22 8.73 5.57
CA GLY A 46 -20.42 7.81 6.69
C GLY A 46 -20.23 6.34 6.30
N ALA A 47 -20.24 5.45 7.30
CA ALA A 47 -20.25 4.01 7.05
C ALA A 47 -21.51 3.62 6.26
N ILE A 48 -21.36 2.86 5.16
CA ILE A 48 -22.50 2.30 4.42
C ILE A 48 -23.23 1.27 5.28
N VAL A 49 -22.47 0.41 5.95
CA VAL A 49 -22.99 -0.56 6.89
C VAL A 49 -22.78 -0.01 8.31
N PRO A 50 -23.82 0.50 8.99
CA PRO A 50 -23.70 1.01 10.34
C PRO A 50 -23.36 -0.13 11.30
N ILE A 51 -22.73 0.21 12.43
CA ILE A 51 -22.37 -0.74 13.47
C ILE A 51 -23.65 -1.41 14.01
N PRO A 52 -23.76 -2.75 13.97
CA PRO A 52 -24.94 -3.44 14.48
C PRO A 52 -25.17 -3.18 15.97
N ARG A 53 -26.42 -2.96 16.36
CA ARG A 53 -26.85 -2.74 17.75
C ARG A 53 -28.10 -3.56 18.08
N THR A 54 -28.27 -3.88 19.35
CA THR A 54 -29.53 -4.36 19.92
C THR A 54 -30.53 -3.20 20.12
N GLU A 55 -31.76 -3.51 20.53
CA GLU A 55 -32.82 -2.50 20.76
C GLU A 55 -32.49 -1.57 21.95
N ASP A 56 -31.80 -2.08 22.98
CA ASP A 56 -31.24 -1.29 24.09
C ASP A 56 -29.99 -0.46 23.70
N GLY A 57 -29.54 -0.56 22.44
CA GLY A 57 -28.43 0.22 21.89
C GLY A 57 -27.03 -0.36 22.11
N THR A 58 -26.91 -1.52 22.78
CA THR A 58 -25.65 -2.25 22.97
C THR A 58 -25.05 -2.67 21.62
N ILE A 59 -23.74 -2.47 21.47
CA ILE A 59 -23.01 -2.80 20.24
C ILE A 59 -22.87 -4.32 20.10
N ILE A 60 -23.27 -4.85 18.94
CA ILE A 60 -23.00 -6.23 18.52
C ILE A 60 -21.79 -6.18 17.57
N PRO A 61 -20.64 -6.77 17.94
CA PRO A 61 -19.47 -6.81 17.05
C PRO A 61 -19.81 -7.48 15.71
N PRO A 62 -19.44 -6.86 14.57
CA PRO A 62 -19.73 -7.42 13.25
C PRO A 62 -18.96 -8.74 13.03
N LYS A 63 -19.58 -9.65 12.28
CA LYS A 63 -18.98 -10.90 11.83
C LYS A 63 -18.73 -10.80 10.33
N PHE A 64 -17.63 -11.38 9.86
CA PHE A 64 -17.17 -11.22 8.48
C PHE A 64 -16.96 -12.56 7.79
N PRO A 65 -17.11 -12.63 6.45
CA PRO A 65 -16.82 -13.85 5.71
C PRO A 65 -15.33 -14.22 5.83
N LEU A 66 -15.07 -15.50 6.13
CA LEU A 66 -13.71 -16.05 6.14
C LEU A 66 -13.20 -16.28 4.72
N ILE A 67 -11.95 -15.91 4.48
CA ILE A 67 -11.20 -16.28 3.28
C ILE A 67 -10.73 -17.73 3.44
N ARG A 68 -10.71 -18.49 2.34
CA ARG A 68 -10.20 -19.88 2.32
C ARG A 68 -8.73 -19.91 2.74
N SER A 69 -8.33 -20.89 3.52
CA SER A 69 -6.95 -21.00 3.99
C SER A 69 -5.96 -21.19 2.84
N ARG A 70 -4.69 -20.81 3.04
CA ARG A 70 -3.61 -21.03 2.04
C ARG A 70 -3.51 -22.50 1.63
N ALA A 71 -3.76 -23.44 2.55
CA ALA A 71 -3.71 -24.87 2.28
C ALA A 71 -4.85 -25.35 1.36
N GLU A 72 -6.08 -24.91 1.59
CA GLU A 72 -7.23 -25.20 0.70
C GLU A 72 -7.00 -24.63 -0.70
N GLN A 73 -6.49 -23.40 -0.78
CA GLN A 73 -6.20 -22.75 -2.05
C GLN A 73 -5.08 -23.47 -2.83
N ILE A 74 -4.02 -23.94 -2.17
CA ILE A 74 -3.00 -24.80 -2.80
C ILE A 74 -3.57 -26.14 -3.24
N ALA A 75 -4.52 -26.72 -2.51
CA ALA A 75 -5.19 -27.96 -2.92
C ALA A 75 -5.99 -27.75 -4.22
N ASP A 76 -6.66 -26.62 -4.40
CA ASP A 76 -7.37 -26.30 -5.65
C ASP A 76 -6.42 -26.05 -6.83
N LEU A 77 -5.29 -25.36 -6.59
CA LEU A 77 -4.22 -25.24 -7.60
C LEU A 77 -3.74 -26.62 -8.06
N ARG A 78 -3.52 -27.57 -7.13
CA ARG A 78 -3.12 -28.96 -7.44
C ARG A 78 -4.18 -29.77 -8.17
N LYS A 79 -5.47 -29.63 -7.80
CA LYS A 79 -6.59 -30.26 -8.53
C LYS A 79 -6.58 -29.84 -10.00
N SER A 80 -6.33 -28.57 -10.30
CA SER A 80 -6.22 -28.09 -11.68
C SER A 80 -5.08 -28.78 -12.45
N GLY A 81 -4.00 -29.18 -11.79
CA GLY A 81 -2.86 -29.88 -12.37
C GLY A 81 -3.04 -31.39 -12.59
N GLY A 82 -4.16 -31.98 -12.16
CA GLY A 82 -4.41 -33.43 -12.26
C GLY A 82 -3.57 -34.29 -11.31
N LEU A 83 -2.88 -33.70 -10.32
CA LEU A 83 -2.02 -34.41 -9.37
C LEU A 83 -2.51 -34.23 -7.93
N VAL A 84 -3.45 -35.10 -7.53
CA VAL A 84 -3.86 -35.29 -6.13
C VAL A 84 -3.97 -36.79 -5.86
N GLY A 85 -2.86 -37.47 -5.54
CA GLY A 85 -2.91 -38.91 -5.26
C GLY A 85 -1.62 -39.73 -5.21
N ALA A 86 -0.45 -39.17 -5.53
CA ALA A 86 0.81 -39.93 -5.51
C ALA A 86 1.78 -39.43 -4.43
N ALA A 87 1.73 -40.02 -3.24
CA ALA A 87 2.97 -40.26 -2.52
C ALA A 87 3.79 -41.25 -3.35
N PRO A 88 5.11 -41.06 -3.54
CA PRO A 88 5.90 -41.93 -4.43
C PRO A 88 5.72 -43.39 -4.01
N GLU A 89 5.44 -44.27 -4.98
CA GLU A 89 5.33 -45.71 -4.74
C GLU A 89 6.70 -46.22 -4.25
N THR A 90 6.81 -46.36 -2.93
CA THR A 90 7.94 -47.06 -2.33
C THR A 90 7.77 -48.57 -2.58
N PRO A 91 8.86 -49.33 -2.83
CA PRO A 91 8.77 -50.78 -3.05
C PRO A 91 8.02 -51.52 -1.92
N LEU A 92 8.11 -50.99 -0.70
CA LEU A 92 7.41 -51.47 0.49
C LEU A 92 5.88 -51.36 0.38
N ARG A 93 5.37 -50.32 -0.28
CA ARG A 93 3.93 -50.12 -0.51
C ARG A 93 3.41 -51.05 -1.60
N GLN A 94 4.22 -51.31 -2.63
CA GLN A 94 3.91 -52.26 -3.69
C GLN A 94 3.95 -53.72 -3.18
N GLN A 95 4.91 -54.05 -2.31
CA GLN A 95 4.90 -55.32 -1.56
C GLN A 95 3.66 -55.46 -0.66
N LEU A 96 3.27 -54.41 0.08
CA LEU A 96 2.03 -54.41 0.87
C LEU A 96 0.78 -54.62 0.00
N LYS A 97 0.68 -53.95 -1.15
CA LYS A 97 -0.43 -54.10 -2.11
C LYS A 97 -0.52 -55.54 -2.63
N ASN A 98 0.61 -56.10 -3.07
CA ASN A 98 0.71 -57.49 -3.55
C ASN A 98 0.44 -58.52 -2.44
N SER A 99 0.80 -58.23 -1.19
CA SER A 99 0.48 -59.07 -0.03
C SER A 99 -1.00 -59.02 0.34
N LEU A 100 -1.64 -57.84 0.27
CA LEU A 100 -3.06 -57.66 0.52
C LEU A 100 -3.94 -58.29 -0.58
N GLU A 101 -3.51 -58.24 -1.85
CA GLU A 101 -4.18 -58.94 -2.94
C GLU A 101 -4.06 -60.47 -2.81
N ARG A 102 -2.92 -60.99 -2.34
CA ARG A 102 -2.79 -62.42 -1.98
C ARG A 102 -3.67 -62.82 -0.80
N LEU A 103 -3.87 -61.94 0.18
CA LEU A 103 -4.77 -62.18 1.32
C LEU A 103 -6.26 -62.11 0.92
N ARG A 104 -6.64 -61.25 -0.05
CA ARG A 104 -8.00 -61.21 -0.62
C ARG A 104 -8.43 -62.52 -1.29
N GLY A 105 -7.48 -63.37 -1.72
CA GLY A 105 -7.77 -64.69 -2.27
C GLY A 105 -8.16 -65.77 -1.24
N ALA A 106 -8.19 -65.46 0.07
CA ALA A 106 -8.26 -66.49 1.12
C ALA A 106 -9.39 -66.35 2.15
N THR A 107 -10.19 -65.26 2.14
CA THR A 107 -11.31 -65.09 3.10
C THR A 107 -12.54 -64.44 2.47
N SER A 108 -13.66 -65.18 2.46
CA SER A 108 -14.97 -64.69 2.03
C SER A 108 -15.70 -64.01 3.20
N ASP A 109 -15.43 -62.72 3.42
CA ASP A 109 -16.12 -61.94 4.45
C ASP A 109 -16.32 -60.50 3.91
N ASP A 110 -17.57 -60.18 3.53
CA ASP A 110 -17.93 -58.87 2.96
C ASP A 110 -17.81 -57.76 3.99
N ARG A 111 -16.66 -57.07 3.99
CA ARG A 111 -16.52 -55.73 4.53
C ARG A 111 -15.96 -54.81 3.45
N ASP A 112 -16.84 -53.99 2.93
CA ASP A 112 -16.60 -53.08 1.81
C ASP A 112 -15.65 -51.94 2.23
N ILE A 113 -14.34 -52.22 2.19
CA ILE A 113 -13.30 -51.22 2.36
C ILE A 113 -13.17 -50.46 1.03
N THR A 114 -13.99 -49.42 0.89
CA THR A 114 -13.91 -48.48 -0.22
C THR A 114 -12.55 -47.77 -0.16
N LEU A 115 -11.64 -48.13 -1.07
CA LEU A 115 -10.43 -47.35 -1.31
C LEU A 115 -10.85 -45.95 -1.80
N PRO A 116 -10.12 -44.87 -1.46
CA PRO A 116 -10.44 -43.54 -1.98
C PRO A 116 -10.41 -43.58 -3.51
N ALA A 117 -11.53 -43.25 -4.14
CA ALA A 117 -11.63 -43.18 -5.59
C ALA A 117 -10.60 -42.20 -6.15
N GLU A 118 -10.07 -42.52 -7.33
CA GLU A 118 -9.19 -41.63 -8.08
C GLU A 118 -9.95 -40.31 -8.34
N GLN A 119 -9.49 -39.22 -7.72
CA GLN A 119 -10.17 -37.93 -7.87
C GLN A 119 -9.91 -37.36 -9.27
N GLU A 120 -10.99 -37.15 -10.02
CA GLU A 120 -10.93 -36.58 -11.37
C GLU A 120 -10.16 -35.26 -11.41
N ALA A 121 -9.38 -35.06 -12.47
CA ALA A 121 -8.58 -33.85 -12.66
C ALA A 121 -9.49 -32.62 -12.83
N GLY A 122 -9.46 -31.73 -11.84
CA GLY A 122 -10.31 -30.54 -11.82
C GLY A 122 -10.09 -29.63 -13.03
N GLU A 123 -11.16 -28.97 -13.48
CA GLU A 123 -11.13 -28.06 -14.63
C GLU A 123 -9.99 -27.03 -14.54
N PRO A 124 -9.40 -26.62 -15.68
CA PRO A 124 -8.43 -25.51 -15.69
C PRO A 124 -9.03 -24.21 -15.15
N TYR A 125 -8.17 -23.28 -14.77
CA TYR A 125 -8.56 -21.89 -14.53
C TYR A 125 -8.84 -21.18 -15.86
N ASP A 126 -9.69 -20.15 -15.86
CA ASP A 126 -9.82 -19.26 -17.01
C ASP A 126 -8.56 -18.41 -17.16
N LEU A 127 -8.06 -17.88 -16.03
CA LEU A 127 -6.84 -17.07 -15.97
C LEU A 127 -5.91 -17.50 -14.84
N LEU A 128 -4.62 -17.62 -15.16
CA LEU A 128 -3.52 -17.64 -14.19
C LEU A 128 -2.77 -16.31 -14.25
N VAL A 129 -2.80 -15.57 -13.14
CA VAL A 129 -2.07 -14.31 -12.97
C VAL A 129 -0.78 -14.57 -12.18
N ILE A 130 0.34 -14.08 -12.71
CA ILE A 130 1.67 -14.23 -12.11
C ILE A 130 2.12 -12.86 -11.59
N GLY A 131 2.28 -12.73 -10.27
CA GLY A 131 2.70 -11.51 -9.57
C GLY A 131 1.57 -10.85 -8.76
N GLY A 132 1.65 -10.95 -7.43
CA GLY A 132 0.72 -10.37 -6.45
C GLY A 132 1.06 -8.94 -6.03
N GLY A 133 1.63 -8.15 -6.95
CA GLY A 133 1.71 -6.69 -6.84
C GLY A 133 0.37 -6.02 -7.18
N ALA A 134 0.34 -4.69 -7.23
CA ALA A 134 -0.88 -3.91 -7.43
C ALA A 134 -1.60 -4.29 -8.73
N THR A 135 -0.84 -4.44 -9.81
CA THR A 135 -1.32 -4.86 -11.14
C THR A 135 -2.00 -6.22 -11.09
N GLY A 136 -1.28 -7.29 -10.70
CA GLY A 136 -1.85 -8.64 -10.71
C GLY A 136 -2.93 -8.88 -9.66
N SER A 137 -2.87 -8.19 -8.51
CA SER A 137 -3.96 -8.22 -7.53
C SER A 137 -5.21 -7.54 -8.09
N GLY A 138 -5.06 -6.41 -8.79
CA GLY A 138 -6.15 -5.73 -9.49
C GLY A 138 -6.77 -6.59 -10.59
N ILE A 139 -5.94 -7.22 -11.43
CA ILE A 139 -6.36 -8.16 -12.49
C ILE A 139 -7.15 -9.33 -11.90
N ALA A 140 -6.66 -9.90 -10.79
CA ALA A 140 -7.34 -10.99 -10.12
C ALA A 140 -8.68 -10.58 -9.50
N LEU A 141 -8.79 -9.36 -8.95
CA LEU A 141 -10.05 -8.81 -8.46
C LEU A 141 -11.04 -8.60 -9.59
N ASP A 142 -10.64 -7.88 -10.65
CA ASP A 142 -11.50 -7.57 -11.79
C ASP A 142 -12.05 -8.83 -12.46
N ALA A 143 -11.17 -9.74 -12.88
CA ALA A 143 -11.56 -11.00 -13.50
C ALA A 143 -12.47 -11.86 -12.61
N ALA A 144 -12.22 -11.92 -11.30
CA ALA A 144 -13.13 -12.62 -10.37
C ALA A 144 -14.50 -11.95 -10.28
N THR A 145 -14.56 -10.61 -10.22
CA THR A 145 -15.83 -9.87 -10.17
C THR A 145 -16.64 -9.93 -11.47
N ARG A 146 -16.00 -10.27 -12.60
CA ARG A 146 -16.65 -10.61 -13.88
C ARG A 146 -17.06 -12.09 -14.00
N GLY A 147 -16.93 -12.87 -12.93
CA GLY A 147 -17.34 -14.28 -12.87
C GLY A 147 -16.36 -15.29 -13.50
N LEU A 148 -15.10 -14.91 -13.76
CA LEU A 148 -14.08 -15.82 -14.26
C LEU A 148 -13.44 -16.64 -13.13
N LYS A 149 -13.00 -17.87 -13.44
CA LYS A 149 -12.26 -18.72 -12.51
C LYS A 149 -10.78 -18.37 -12.52
N VAL A 150 -10.32 -17.63 -11.51
CA VAL A 150 -8.97 -17.04 -11.46
C VAL A 150 -8.04 -17.70 -10.44
N ALA A 151 -6.78 -17.91 -10.83
CA ALA A 151 -5.65 -18.16 -9.94
C ALA A 151 -4.67 -16.97 -9.96
N LEU A 152 -4.13 -16.61 -8.80
CA LEU A 152 -3.07 -15.61 -8.62
C LEU A 152 -1.95 -16.22 -7.78
N VAL A 153 -0.73 -16.21 -8.30
CA VAL A 153 0.47 -16.68 -7.59
C VAL A 153 1.51 -15.57 -7.47
N GLU A 154 2.12 -15.46 -6.28
CA GLU A 154 3.18 -14.51 -5.96
C GLU A 154 4.36 -15.27 -5.34
N ARG A 155 5.58 -15.04 -5.84
CA ARG A 155 6.81 -15.72 -5.37
C ARG A 155 7.16 -15.35 -3.94
N ASP A 156 6.97 -14.09 -3.58
CA ASP A 156 7.28 -13.53 -2.27
C ASP A 156 5.96 -13.31 -1.49
N ASP A 157 5.86 -12.27 -0.66
CA ASP A 157 4.58 -11.84 -0.07
C ASP A 157 3.83 -10.86 -0.99
N PHE A 158 2.51 -10.74 -0.83
CA PHE A 158 1.71 -9.72 -1.52
C PHE A 158 2.32 -8.32 -1.30
N ALA A 159 2.42 -7.54 -2.38
CA ALA A 159 3.12 -6.25 -2.43
C ALA A 159 4.65 -6.24 -2.14
N ALA A 160 5.34 -7.37 -1.97
CA ALA A 160 6.76 -7.40 -1.56
C ALA A 160 7.73 -6.72 -2.55
N GLY A 161 7.38 -6.65 -3.84
CA GLY A 161 8.12 -5.93 -4.88
C GLY A 161 7.99 -4.40 -4.79
N THR A 162 7.75 -3.74 -5.93
CA THR A 162 7.63 -2.27 -6.03
C THR A 162 6.40 -1.73 -5.31
N SER A 163 5.33 -2.53 -5.19
CA SER A 163 4.03 -2.08 -4.66
C SER A 163 4.03 -1.71 -3.16
N SER A 164 5.06 -2.06 -2.39
CA SER A 164 5.27 -1.58 -1.00
C SER A 164 6.29 -0.44 -0.89
N LYS A 165 6.89 0.00 -2.00
CA LYS A 165 8.05 0.91 -2.05
C LYS A 165 7.78 2.17 -2.87
N SER A 166 6.56 2.69 -2.80
CA SER A 166 6.14 3.94 -3.45
C SER A 166 6.33 5.16 -2.54
N THR A 167 6.17 6.37 -3.09
CA THR A 167 6.05 7.64 -2.32
C THR A 167 4.77 7.70 -1.46
N LYS A 168 3.94 6.64 -1.43
CA LYS A 168 2.67 6.56 -0.70
C LYS A 168 1.62 7.61 -1.15
N LEU A 169 1.75 8.11 -2.38
CA LEU A 169 0.84 9.06 -3.02
C LEU A 169 0.02 8.41 -4.14
N VAL A 170 -1.23 8.86 -4.26
CA VAL A 170 -2.15 8.62 -5.38
C VAL A 170 -2.24 9.93 -6.16
N HIS A 171 -1.16 10.23 -6.88
CA HIS A 171 -0.95 11.50 -7.56
C HIS A 171 -1.85 11.65 -8.79
N GLY A 172 -2.60 12.75 -8.87
CA GLY A 172 -3.45 13.07 -10.01
C GLY A 172 -2.77 13.85 -11.15
N GLY A 173 -1.44 13.95 -11.20
CA GLY A 173 -0.72 14.30 -12.43
C GLY A 173 -0.26 15.76 -12.64
N VAL A 174 -0.29 16.63 -11.61
CA VAL A 174 0.06 18.08 -11.72
C VAL A 174 1.31 18.39 -12.56
N ARG A 175 2.41 17.62 -12.44
CA ARG A 175 3.63 17.86 -13.24
C ARG A 175 3.44 17.60 -14.74
N TYR A 176 2.56 16.67 -15.11
CA TYR A 176 2.25 16.39 -16.51
C TYR A 176 1.36 17.47 -17.13
N LEU A 177 0.57 18.18 -16.32
CA LEU A 177 -0.26 19.30 -16.78
C LEU A 177 0.58 20.44 -17.36
N GLU A 178 1.74 20.74 -16.79
CA GLU A 178 2.66 21.75 -17.32
C GLU A 178 3.06 21.42 -18.76
N LYS A 179 3.51 20.19 -19.02
CA LYS A 179 3.84 19.74 -20.39
C LYS A 179 2.62 19.63 -21.28
N ALA A 180 1.49 19.12 -20.78
CA ALA A 180 0.25 19.04 -21.55
C ALA A 180 -0.20 20.40 -22.08
N PHE A 181 -0.03 21.46 -21.29
CA PHE A 181 -0.43 22.82 -21.65
C PHE A 181 0.61 23.53 -22.53
N TRP A 182 1.89 23.52 -22.16
CA TRP A 182 2.93 24.25 -22.89
C TRP A 182 3.44 23.53 -24.15
N GLU A 183 3.47 22.19 -24.15
CA GLU A 183 3.90 21.37 -25.30
C GLU A 183 2.71 20.88 -26.15
N LEU A 184 1.46 21.21 -25.76
CA LEU A 184 0.20 20.73 -26.36
C LEU A 184 0.10 19.19 -26.47
N ASP A 185 0.77 18.45 -25.58
CA ASP A 185 0.78 16.99 -25.60
C ASP A 185 -0.53 16.40 -25.05
N TYR A 186 -1.39 15.97 -25.97
CA TYR A 186 -2.65 15.27 -25.67
C TYR A 186 -2.44 14.00 -24.83
N ASN A 187 -1.31 13.30 -24.95
CA ASN A 187 -1.05 12.10 -24.15
C ASN A 187 -0.77 12.44 -22.69
N GLN A 188 -0.07 13.55 -22.42
CA GLN A 188 0.04 14.06 -21.04
C GLN A 188 -1.32 14.49 -20.50
N TYR A 189 -2.15 15.15 -21.32
CA TYR A 189 -3.49 15.58 -20.91
C TYR A 189 -4.39 14.37 -20.54
N ALA A 190 -4.42 13.34 -21.39
CA ALA A 190 -5.16 12.11 -21.14
C ALA A 190 -4.72 11.43 -19.84
N LEU A 191 -3.41 11.34 -19.59
CA LEU A 191 -2.81 10.80 -18.37
C LEU A 191 -3.26 11.58 -17.12
N VAL A 192 -3.34 12.91 -17.18
CA VAL A 192 -3.85 13.74 -16.07
C VAL A 192 -5.33 13.46 -15.81
N LYS A 193 -6.16 13.40 -16.86
CA LYS A 193 -7.61 13.10 -16.74
C LYS A 193 -7.87 11.70 -16.18
N GLU A 194 -7.12 10.71 -16.63
CA GLU A 194 -7.12 9.34 -16.10
C GLU A 194 -6.73 9.31 -14.61
N ALA A 195 -5.58 9.89 -14.26
CA ALA A 195 -5.09 9.90 -12.89
C ALA A 195 -6.04 10.61 -11.91
N LEU A 196 -6.73 11.67 -12.35
CA LEU A 196 -7.76 12.37 -11.57
C LEU A 196 -8.99 11.48 -11.31
N ARG A 197 -9.50 10.78 -12.34
CA ARG A 197 -10.62 9.84 -12.22
C ARG A 197 -10.28 8.67 -11.29
N GLU A 198 -9.15 8.01 -11.55
CA GLU A 198 -8.75 6.84 -10.78
C GLU A 198 -8.45 7.19 -9.31
N ARG A 199 -7.91 8.40 -9.03
CA ARG A 199 -7.72 8.90 -7.66
C ARG A 199 -9.04 9.00 -6.87
N LYS A 200 -10.15 9.37 -7.49
CA LYS A 200 -11.47 9.40 -6.84
C LYS A 200 -11.95 7.99 -6.50
N TYR A 201 -11.89 7.07 -7.46
CA TYR A 201 -12.24 5.66 -7.21
C TYR A 201 -11.36 5.06 -6.12
N PHE A 202 -10.08 5.43 -6.05
CA PHE A 202 -9.16 5.04 -4.98
C PHE A 202 -9.67 5.46 -3.59
N LEU A 203 -10.18 6.69 -3.46
CA LEU A 203 -10.71 7.26 -2.22
C LEU A 203 -12.06 6.68 -1.81
N ASP A 204 -12.94 6.37 -2.77
CA ASP A 204 -14.29 5.86 -2.49
C ASP A 204 -14.34 4.34 -2.24
N THR A 205 -13.47 3.55 -2.89
CA THR A 205 -13.42 2.08 -2.72
C THR A 205 -12.70 1.63 -1.44
N ALA A 206 -11.78 2.46 -0.91
CA ALA A 206 -10.99 2.16 0.28
C ALA A 206 -10.71 3.39 1.19
N PRO A 207 -11.76 4.08 1.70
CA PRO A 207 -11.64 5.33 2.46
C PRO A 207 -10.90 5.25 3.81
N HIS A 208 -10.55 4.04 4.25
CA HIS A 208 -9.70 3.83 5.43
C HIS A 208 -8.20 3.80 5.05
N LEU A 209 -7.87 3.22 3.89
CA LEU A 209 -6.48 3.08 3.41
C LEU A 209 -6.02 4.24 2.54
N SER A 210 -6.93 5.12 2.14
CA SER A 210 -6.64 6.25 1.26
C SER A 210 -7.31 7.51 1.79
N MET A 211 -6.65 8.64 1.58
CA MET A 211 -7.12 9.94 2.05
C MET A 211 -6.59 11.06 1.18
N TRP A 212 -7.17 12.24 1.30
CA TRP A 212 -6.59 13.44 0.73
C TRP A 212 -5.48 14.01 1.62
N LEU A 213 -4.51 14.64 0.97
CA LEU A 213 -3.38 15.34 1.58
C LEU A 213 -3.22 16.70 0.88
N PRO A 214 -3.34 17.83 1.60
CA PRO A 214 -2.89 19.11 1.08
C PRO A 214 -1.37 19.14 0.98
N ILE A 215 -0.85 19.65 -0.14
CA ILE A 215 0.58 19.74 -0.45
C ILE A 215 0.93 21.20 -0.70
N MET A 216 1.88 21.72 0.09
CA MET A 216 2.39 23.08 0.03
C MET A 216 3.53 23.21 -0.98
N ILE A 217 3.43 24.21 -1.86
CA ILE A 217 4.49 24.69 -2.76
C ILE A 217 5.00 26.02 -2.18
N PRO A 218 6.18 26.06 -1.53
CA PRO A 218 6.75 27.30 -1.00
C PRO A 218 7.26 28.21 -2.13
N LEU A 219 7.06 29.53 -2.00
CA LEU A 219 7.39 30.51 -3.02
C LEU A 219 8.54 31.42 -2.58
N GLN A 220 9.63 31.44 -3.35
CA GLN A 220 10.82 32.24 -3.08
C GLN A 220 10.90 33.53 -3.90
N LYS A 221 10.11 33.64 -4.98
CA LYS A 221 10.08 34.80 -5.90
C LYS A 221 8.64 35.24 -6.12
N TRP A 222 8.39 36.55 -6.13
CA TRP A 222 7.03 37.09 -6.21
C TRP A 222 6.25 36.64 -7.45
N TRP A 223 6.92 36.48 -8.60
CA TRP A 223 6.30 36.04 -9.85
C TRP A 223 5.85 34.57 -9.83
N GLN A 224 6.39 33.75 -8.92
CA GLN A 224 5.95 32.36 -8.78
C GLN A 224 4.50 32.29 -8.25
N ALA A 225 4.03 33.30 -7.51
CA ALA A 225 2.66 33.33 -6.99
C ALA A 225 1.60 33.29 -8.11
N PRO A 226 1.55 34.23 -9.09
CA PRO A 226 0.58 34.15 -10.19
C PRO A 226 0.79 32.92 -11.09
N TYR A 227 2.04 32.48 -11.31
CA TYR A 227 2.34 31.30 -12.13
C TYR A 227 1.77 30.01 -11.51
N PHE A 228 2.12 29.70 -10.25
CA PHE A 228 1.62 28.49 -9.60
C PHE A 228 0.13 28.59 -9.27
N TRP A 229 -0.41 29.78 -8.97
CA TRP A 229 -1.86 29.96 -8.85
C TRP A 229 -2.58 29.54 -10.14
N ALA A 230 -2.10 29.98 -11.31
CA ALA A 230 -2.70 29.62 -12.59
C ALA A 230 -2.61 28.11 -12.85
N GLY A 231 -1.45 27.49 -12.58
CA GLY A 231 -1.25 26.05 -12.73
C GLY A 231 -2.16 25.22 -11.79
N THR A 232 -2.25 25.57 -10.51
CA THR A 232 -3.11 24.84 -9.56
C THR A 232 -4.60 25.08 -9.83
N LYS A 233 -4.99 26.23 -10.36
CA LYS A 233 -6.39 26.52 -10.73
C LYS A 233 -6.81 25.86 -12.05
N LEU A 234 -5.91 25.75 -13.02
CA LEU A 234 -6.13 24.88 -14.18
C LEU A 234 -6.28 23.42 -13.75
N TYR A 235 -5.48 22.98 -12.77
CA TYR A 235 -5.58 21.64 -12.20
C TYR A 235 -6.93 21.40 -11.49
N ASP A 236 -7.38 22.33 -10.63
CA ASP A 236 -8.71 22.29 -10.00
C ASP A 236 -9.83 22.20 -11.06
N TYR A 237 -9.74 23.02 -12.12
CA TYR A 237 -10.71 23.06 -13.21
C TYR A 237 -10.75 21.73 -13.99
N LEU A 238 -9.59 21.12 -14.28
CA LEU A 238 -9.53 19.81 -14.94
C LEU A 238 -9.98 18.66 -14.03
N ALA A 239 -9.86 18.80 -12.72
CA ALA A 239 -10.40 17.83 -11.76
C ALA A 239 -11.94 17.85 -11.78
N GLY A 240 -12.57 19.03 -11.73
CA GLY A 240 -14.02 19.15 -11.84
C GLY A 240 -14.76 18.33 -10.76
N SER A 241 -15.61 17.37 -11.17
CA SER A 241 -16.29 16.43 -10.27
C SER A 241 -15.38 15.37 -9.62
N GLU A 242 -14.12 15.32 -10.02
CA GLU A 242 -13.06 14.45 -9.50
C GLU A 242 -12.05 15.25 -8.62
N GLY A 243 -12.41 16.51 -8.32
CA GLY A 243 -11.73 17.35 -7.35
C GLY A 243 -11.93 16.85 -5.91
N ILE A 244 -10.93 17.11 -5.08
CA ILE A 244 -10.98 16.86 -3.63
C ILE A 244 -11.48 18.14 -2.94
N GLU A 245 -10.69 19.21 -3.07
CA GLU A 245 -10.89 20.54 -2.50
C GLU A 245 -10.16 21.54 -3.40
N THR A 246 -10.52 22.83 -3.34
CA THR A 246 -9.91 23.84 -4.23
C THR A 246 -8.56 24.35 -3.72
N SER A 247 -7.61 24.56 -4.62
CA SER A 247 -6.30 25.15 -4.29
C SER A 247 -6.40 26.57 -3.73
N TYR A 248 -5.46 26.98 -2.87
CA TYR A 248 -5.47 28.29 -2.23
C TYR A 248 -4.08 28.84 -1.95
N PHE A 249 -3.99 30.14 -1.69
CA PHE A 249 -2.75 30.85 -1.36
C PHE A 249 -2.62 31.07 0.15
N LEU A 250 -1.45 30.78 0.70
CA LEU A 250 -1.03 31.14 2.04
C LEU A 250 -0.06 32.32 2.01
N THR A 251 -0.36 33.36 2.77
CA THR A 251 0.61 34.43 3.05
C THR A 251 1.79 33.88 3.83
N LYS A 252 2.96 34.54 3.75
CA LYS A 252 4.18 34.14 4.49
C LYS A 252 3.92 33.74 5.94
N SER A 253 3.14 34.56 6.68
CA SER A 253 2.80 34.27 8.09
C SER A 253 2.01 32.97 8.24
N LYS A 254 0.99 32.73 7.41
CA LYS A 254 0.20 31.49 7.47
C LYS A 254 0.96 30.26 6.97
N ALA A 255 1.90 30.42 6.04
CA ALA A 255 2.77 29.34 5.59
C ALA A 255 3.74 28.92 6.70
N LEU A 256 4.29 29.87 7.46
CA LEU A 256 5.13 29.60 8.63
C LEU A 256 4.32 29.07 9.83
N ASP A 257 3.05 29.45 10.00
CA ASP A 257 2.17 28.88 11.01
C ASP A 257 1.82 27.41 10.70
N ALA A 258 1.44 27.13 9.45
CA ALA A 258 1.15 25.77 8.98
C ALA A 258 2.40 24.87 8.91
N PHE A 259 3.58 25.44 8.64
CA PHE A 259 4.85 24.73 8.55
C PHE A 259 5.97 25.51 9.29
N PRO A 260 6.04 25.45 10.64
CA PRO A 260 6.98 26.24 11.46
C PRO A 260 8.45 25.98 11.16
N MET A 261 8.74 24.80 10.62
CA MET A 261 10.08 24.34 10.27
C MET A 261 10.61 24.96 8.97
N LEU A 262 9.77 25.68 8.21
CA LEU A 262 10.08 26.22 6.89
C LEU A 262 11.03 27.42 6.99
N LYS A 263 11.98 27.48 6.04
CA LYS A 263 12.94 28.57 5.91
C LYS A 263 12.26 29.93 5.70
N LYS A 264 12.67 30.94 6.47
CA LYS A 264 12.03 32.27 6.49
C LYS A 264 12.60 33.22 5.44
N GLU A 265 13.85 33.03 5.02
CA GLU A 265 14.55 33.91 4.07
C GLU A 265 13.94 33.74 2.68
N ASN A 266 13.74 34.86 1.96
CA ASN A 266 13.13 34.93 0.62
C ASN A 266 11.71 34.35 0.46
N LEU A 267 11.14 33.71 1.49
CA LEU A 267 9.76 33.20 1.45
C LEU A 267 8.75 34.36 1.27
N VAL A 268 7.99 34.32 0.18
CA VAL A 268 6.91 35.27 -0.16
C VAL A 268 5.55 34.77 0.36
N GLY A 269 5.35 33.46 0.31
CA GLY A 269 4.12 32.77 0.65
C GLY A 269 4.17 31.32 0.16
N ALA A 270 3.01 30.67 0.05
CA ALA A 270 2.90 29.34 -0.52
C ALA A 270 1.59 29.16 -1.31
N LEU A 271 1.58 28.29 -2.31
CA LEU A 271 0.35 27.69 -2.84
C LEU A 271 0.10 26.36 -2.13
N VAL A 272 -1.16 26.00 -1.93
CA VAL A 272 -1.57 24.68 -1.48
C VAL A 272 -2.54 24.09 -2.50
N TYR A 273 -2.28 22.86 -2.93
CA TYR A 273 -3.19 22.05 -3.74
C TYR A 273 -3.44 20.70 -3.05
N TYR A 274 -4.44 19.96 -3.53
CA TYR A 274 -4.85 18.69 -2.92
C TYR A 274 -4.53 17.49 -3.80
N ASP A 275 -3.93 16.47 -3.18
CA ASP A 275 -3.68 15.19 -3.83
C ASP A 275 -4.05 13.99 -2.95
N GLY A 276 -3.98 12.78 -3.51
CA GLY A 276 -4.24 11.55 -2.76
C GLY A 276 -3.00 11.01 -2.05
N ALA A 277 -3.18 10.45 -0.87
CA ALA A 277 -2.20 9.65 -0.13
C ALA A 277 -2.83 8.28 0.22
N HIS A 278 -2.00 7.23 0.38
CA HIS A 278 -2.51 5.89 0.69
C HIS A 278 -1.58 4.99 1.50
N ASN A 279 -2.13 3.88 1.98
CA ASN A 279 -1.39 2.76 2.53
C ASN A 279 -1.16 1.68 1.47
N ASP A 280 -0.14 1.89 0.63
CA ASP A 280 0.21 1.03 -0.50
C ASP A 280 0.18 -0.49 -0.24
N SER A 281 0.92 -0.99 0.75
CA SER A 281 0.96 -2.43 1.04
C SER A 281 -0.35 -2.98 1.62
N ARG A 282 -1.02 -2.26 2.54
CA ARG A 282 -2.36 -2.65 3.02
C ARG A 282 -3.37 -2.66 1.87
N MET A 283 -3.31 -1.68 0.98
CA MET A 283 -4.21 -1.56 -0.18
C MET A 283 -4.07 -2.78 -1.09
N ASN A 284 -2.83 -3.17 -1.41
CA ASN A 284 -2.55 -4.39 -2.18
C ASN A 284 -3.11 -5.66 -1.52
N ILE A 285 -2.95 -5.78 -0.20
CA ILE A 285 -3.44 -6.93 0.57
C ILE A 285 -4.97 -6.93 0.58
N SER A 286 -5.62 -5.79 0.80
CA SER A 286 -7.07 -5.66 0.73
C SER A 286 -7.60 -5.97 -0.66
N ILE A 287 -6.93 -5.58 -1.75
CA ILE A 287 -7.30 -5.97 -3.13
C ILE A 287 -7.24 -7.51 -3.28
N ALA A 288 -6.12 -8.15 -2.93
CA ALA A 288 -5.95 -9.60 -3.04
C ALA A 288 -6.93 -10.39 -2.14
N ALA A 289 -7.18 -9.91 -0.92
CA ALA A 289 -8.16 -10.46 0.00
C ALA A 289 -9.60 -10.32 -0.51
N THR A 290 -9.93 -9.18 -1.14
CA THR A 290 -11.23 -8.94 -1.78
C THR A 290 -11.42 -9.89 -2.96
N ALA A 291 -10.42 -10.08 -3.82
CA ALA A 291 -10.45 -11.06 -4.90
C ALA A 291 -10.70 -12.49 -4.39
N ALA A 292 -10.04 -12.88 -3.29
CA ALA A 292 -10.23 -14.19 -2.67
C ALA A 292 -11.64 -14.37 -2.04
N LEU A 293 -12.27 -13.30 -1.56
CA LEU A 293 -13.66 -13.32 -1.10
C LEU A 293 -14.67 -13.47 -2.24
N TYR A 294 -14.37 -12.93 -3.42
CA TYR A 294 -15.10 -13.15 -4.67
C TYR A 294 -14.78 -14.50 -5.35
N GLY A 295 -13.94 -15.34 -4.75
CA GLY A 295 -13.71 -16.72 -5.19
C GLY A 295 -12.40 -16.98 -5.92
N ALA A 296 -11.55 -15.96 -6.15
CA ALA A 296 -10.22 -16.18 -6.69
C ALA A 296 -9.39 -17.13 -5.81
N THR A 297 -8.44 -17.82 -6.42
CA THR A 297 -7.44 -18.66 -5.71
C THR A 297 -6.13 -17.88 -5.65
N VAL A 298 -5.86 -17.19 -4.54
CA VAL A 298 -4.69 -16.33 -4.34
C VAL A 298 -3.70 -16.99 -3.37
N VAL A 299 -2.44 -17.15 -3.80
CA VAL A 299 -1.39 -17.80 -3.00
C VAL A 299 -0.08 -17.03 -3.09
N ASN A 300 0.36 -16.47 -1.95
CA ASN A 300 1.70 -15.91 -1.78
C ASN A 300 2.73 -17.00 -1.44
N HIS A 301 4.01 -16.66 -1.60
CA HIS A 301 5.16 -17.56 -1.45
C HIS A 301 5.07 -18.82 -2.33
N MET A 302 4.56 -18.66 -3.55
CA MET A 302 4.38 -19.67 -4.59
C MET A 302 5.08 -19.19 -5.88
N GLU A 303 6.26 -19.72 -6.14
CA GLU A 303 7.11 -19.31 -7.26
C GLU A 303 6.72 -20.02 -8.55
N VAL A 304 6.55 -19.29 -9.66
CA VAL A 304 6.52 -19.86 -11.00
C VAL A 304 7.96 -20.13 -11.46
N THR A 305 8.27 -21.40 -11.73
CA THR A 305 9.61 -21.85 -12.16
C THR A 305 9.66 -22.21 -13.65
N GLY A 306 8.52 -22.25 -14.34
CA GLY A 306 8.44 -22.50 -15.77
C GLY A 306 7.01 -22.43 -16.30
N LEU A 307 6.86 -22.37 -17.62
CA LEU A 307 5.57 -22.31 -18.32
C LEU A 307 5.34 -23.60 -19.12
N THR A 308 4.08 -24.06 -19.22
CA THR A 308 3.73 -25.25 -20.01
C THR A 308 3.03 -24.88 -21.31
N LYS A 309 3.35 -25.61 -22.37
CA LYS A 309 2.78 -25.44 -23.72
C LYS A 309 2.06 -26.71 -24.17
N ASP A 310 1.06 -26.54 -25.02
CA ASP A 310 0.38 -27.63 -25.72
C ASP A 310 1.16 -28.09 -26.96
N GLN A 311 0.58 -29.04 -27.70
CA GLN A 311 1.16 -29.58 -28.94
C GLN A 311 1.28 -28.54 -30.07
N ASN A 312 0.52 -27.44 -30.00
CA ASN A 312 0.55 -26.33 -30.95
C ASN A 312 1.51 -25.20 -30.52
N GLY A 313 2.24 -25.37 -29.41
CA GLY A 313 3.12 -24.37 -28.83
C GLY A 313 2.40 -23.23 -28.10
N LYS A 314 1.09 -23.35 -27.84
CA LYS A 314 0.29 -22.40 -27.07
C LYS A 314 0.40 -22.66 -25.58
N LEU A 315 0.45 -21.61 -24.77
CA LEU A 315 0.51 -21.73 -23.31
C LEU A 315 -0.77 -22.29 -22.73
N ASN A 316 -0.65 -23.22 -21.78
CA ASN A 316 -1.79 -23.90 -21.13
C ASN A 316 -1.65 -24.07 -19.61
N GLY A 317 -0.59 -23.51 -19.01
CA GLY A 317 -0.31 -23.61 -17.59
C GLY A 317 1.09 -23.14 -17.18
N ALA A 318 1.40 -23.31 -15.90
CA ALA A 318 2.70 -23.00 -15.33
C ALA A 318 3.10 -24.04 -14.27
N VAL A 319 4.41 -24.27 -14.13
CA VAL A 319 5.00 -25.09 -13.06
C VAL A 319 5.34 -24.18 -11.89
N VAL A 320 4.89 -24.56 -10.69
CA VAL A 320 5.05 -23.78 -9.46
C VAL A 320 5.69 -24.56 -8.30
N ARG A 321 6.34 -23.83 -7.37
CA ARG A 321 6.96 -24.33 -6.15
C ARG A 321 6.49 -23.53 -4.92
N ASP A 322 6.07 -24.24 -3.86
CA ASP A 322 5.72 -23.62 -2.56
C ASP A 322 6.99 -23.38 -1.71
N VAL A 323 7.39 -22.11 -1.58
CA VAL A 323 8.59 -21.69 -0.85
C VAL A 323 8.43 -21.85 0.67
N ILE A 324 7.20 -21.81 1.20
CA ILE A 324 6.94 -21.94 2.65
C ILE A 324 7.06 -23.40 3.10
N ALA A 325 6.63 -24.34 2.27
CA ALA A 325 6.79 -25.76 2.57
C ALA A 325 8.28 -26.15 2.69
N GLU A 326 9.13 -25.64 1.79
CA GLU A 326 10.59 -25.80 1.84
C GLU A 326 11.19 -25.18 3.12
N LYS A 327 10.83 -23.93 3.44
CA LYS A 327 11.26 -23.26 4.68
C LYS A 327 10.79 -23.95 5.97
N ASN A 328 9.69 -24.69 5.92
CA ASN A 328 9.19 -25.51 7.02
C ASN A 328 9.78 -26.95 7.03
N GLY A 329 10.82 -27.21 6.25
CA GLY A 329 11.51 -28.52 6.21
C GLY A 329 10.71 -29.65 5.58
N LYS A 330 9.63 -29.34 4.84
CA LYS A 330 8.81 -30.35 4.16
C LYS A 330 9.36 -30.59 2.74
N PRO A 331 9.37 -31.83 2.23
CA PRO A 331 9.78 -32.09 0.86
C PRO A 331 8.79 -31.44 -0.12
N THR A 332 9.32 -30.66 -1.06
CA THR A 332 8.53 -29.91 -2.06
C THR A 332 8.82 -30.41 -3.47
N SER A 333 7.88 -31.15 -4.05
CA SER A 333 7.83 -31.33 -5.51
C SER A 333 7.14 -30.11 -6.14
N PRO A 334 7.69 -29.55 -7.24
CA PRO A 334 6.94 -28.64 -8.10
C PRO A 334 5.69 -29.33 -8.66
N PHE A 335 4.65 -28.55 -8.95
CA PHE A 335 3.42 -29.04 -9.56
C PHE A 335 2.88 -28.05 -10.59
N THR A 336 2.03 -28.52 -11.50
CA THR A 336 1.48 -27.70 -12.60
C THR A 336 0.14 -27.09 -12.19
N ILE A 337 -0.09 -25.84 -12.58
CA ILE A 337 -1.42 -25.20 -12.62
C ILE A 337 -1.84 -25.12 -14.08
N ARG A 338 -3.05 -25.62 -14.43
CA ARG A 338 -3.60 -25.47 -15.79
C ARG A 338 -4.48 -24.23 -15.89
N ALA A 339 -4.34 -23.46 -16.96
CA ALA A 339 -5.16 -22.28 -17.24
C ALA A 339 -5.34 -22.06 -18.75
N LYS A 340 -6.47 -21.45 -19.15
CA LYS A 340 -6.76 -21.08 -20.56
C LYS A 340 -5.92 -19.88 -21.01
N GLY A 341 -5.79 -18.88 -20.17
CA GLY A 341 -4.92 -17.71 -20.36
C GLY A 341 -3.91 -17.54 -19.22
N ILE A 342 -2.73 -17.00 -19.55
CA ILE A 342 -1.68 -16.67 -18.57
C ILE A 342 -1.35 -15.18 -18.67
N ILE A 343 -1.40 -14.49 -17.54
CA ILE A 343 -1.10 -13.07 -17.43
C ILE A 343 0.15 -12.85 -16.55
N ASN A 344 1.20 -12.30 -17.16
CA ASN A 344 2.40 -11.84 -16.48
C ASN A 344 2.21 -10.39 -15.99
N ALA A 345 2.16 -10.22 -14.67
CA ALA A 345 2.01 -8.94 -13.98
C ALA A 345 3.15 -8.70 -12.95
N THR A 346 4.33 -9.29 -13.18
CA THR A 346 5.45 -9.34 -12.21
C THR A 346 6.29 -8.04 -12.10
N GLY A 347 5.76 -6.91 -12.59
CA GLY A 347 6.38 -5.59 -12.47
C GLY A 347 7.79 -5.55 -13.05
N PRO A 348 8.84 -5.19 -12.27
CA PRO A 348 10.21 -5.11 -12.79
C PRO A 348 10.80 -6.48 -13.16
N PHE A 349 10.17 -7.59 -12.78
CA PHE A 349 10.58 -8.95 -13.14
C PHE A 349 9.90 -9.48 -14.42
N CYS A 350 9.10 -8.67 -15.13
CA CYS A 350 8.27 -9.18 -16.24
C CYS A 350 9.08 -9.81 -17.36
N ASP A 351 10.29 -9.32 -17.64
CA ASP A 351 11.18 -9.90 -18.65
C ASP A 351 11.71 -11.30 -18.27
N SER A 352 11.78 -11.64 -16.97
CA SER A 352 12.13 -13.00 -16.55
C SER A 352 11.05 -14.00 -16.96
N ILE A 353 9.77 -13.66 -16.79
CA ILE A 353 8.65 -14.53 -17.21
C ILE A 353 8.50 -14.53 -18.74
N ARG A 354 8.73 -13.41 -19.43
CA ARG A 354 8.73 -13.36 -20.91
C ARG A 354 9.82 -14.27 -21.50
N LYS A 355 11.01 -14.33 -20.88
CA LYS A 355 12.09 -15.23 -21.29
C LYS A 355 11.82 -16.71 -21.00
N MET A 356 10.98 -17.04 -20.00
CA MET A 356 10.48 -18.41 -19.82
C MET A 356 9.56 -18.87 -20.96
N ASP A 357 8.92 -17.93 -21.68
CA ASP A 357 8.09 -18.21 -22.86
C ASP A 357 8.93 -18.27 -24.15
N ASP A 358 9.74 -17.24 -24.40
CA ASP A 358 10.70 -17.17 -25.50
C ASP A 358 12.02 -16.54 -25.05
N GLN A 359 13.08 -17.35 -24.99
CA GLN A 359 14.42 -16.94 -24.59
C GLN A 359 15.03 -15.84 -25.50
N LYS A 360 14.54 -15.68 -26.73
CA LYS A 360 15.02 -14.68 -27.70
C LYS A 360 14.30 -13.33 -27.62
N VAL A 361 13.27 -13.22 -26.78
CA VAL A 361 12.48 -12.00 -26.66
C VAL A 361 13.32 -10.82 -26.15
N GLN A 362 13.18 -9.66 -26.80
CA GLN A 362 13.84 -8.43 -26.37
C GLN A 362 13.23 -7.91 -25.07
N GLU A 363 14.08 -7.50 -24.12
CA GLU A 363 13.66 -6.91 -22.85
C GLU A 363 12.92 -5.58 -23.08
N ILE A 364 11.86 -5.36 -22.30
CA ILE A 364 11.05 -4.13 -22.37
C ILE A 364 11.21 -3.25 -21.13
N VAL A 365 11.72 -3.77 -20.02
CA VAL A 365 11.88 -3.01 -18.78
C VAL A 365 13.19 -2.20 -18.79
N ALA A 366 13.07 -0.91 -18.51
CA ALA A 366 14.16 -0.01 -18.16
C ALA A 366 14.12 0.27 -16.64
N PRO A 367 14.76 -0.56 -15.80
CA PRO A 367 14.62 -0.48 -14.35
C PRO A 367 15.32 0.75 -13.75
N SER A 368 14.58 1.54 -12.96
CA SER A 368 15.13 2.70 -12.23
C SER A 368 14.89 2.61 -10.73
N SER A 369 15.92 2.88 -9.92
CA SER A 369 15.87 2.97 -8.46
C SER A 369 15.22 4.28 -8.04
N GLY A 370 14.36 4.20 -7.02
CA GLY A 370 13.88 5.34 -6.28
C GLY A 370 14.03 5.13 -4.78
N VAL A 371 14.87 5.93 -4.15
CA VAL A 371 15.10 5.93 -2.70
C VAL A 371 14.16 6.90 -2.01
N HIS A 372 13.74 6.51 -0.81
CA HIS A 372 13.08 7.37 0.18
C HIS A 372 13.74 7.15 1.54
N VAL A 373 13.67 8.18 2.39
CA VAL A 373 14.08 8.11 3.80
C VAL A 373 12.89 8.45 4.70
N VAL A 374 12.93 7.94 5.93
CA VAL A 374 12.01 8.35 7.00
C VAL A 374 12.77 9.10 8.07
N LEU A 375 12.25 10.28 8.42
CA LEU A 375 12.75 11.16 9.47
C LEU A 375 11.72 11.26 10.62
N PRO A 376 12.13 11.67 11.83
CA PRO A 376 11.21 12.02 12.90
C PRO A 376 10.04 12.91 12.47
N GLY A 377 8.87 12.71 13.08
CA GLY A 377 7.65 13.41 12.71
C GLY A 377 7.73 14.93 12.82
N TYR A 378 8.61 15.46 13.68
CA TYR A 378 8.77 16.90 13.88
C TYR A 378 9.31 17.66 12.66
N TYR A 379 9.90 16.97 11.67
CA TYR A 379 10.36 17.66 10.46
C TYR A 379 9.19 18.10 9.57
N SER A 380 8.03 17.44 9.63
CA SER A 380 6.76 17.88 9.02
C SER A 380 5.75 18.42 10.04
N PRO A 381 4.72 19.15 9.59
CA PRO A 381 3.50 19.41 10.36
C PRO A 381 2.83 18.13 10.88
N GLN A 382 1.90 18.29 11.83
CA GLN A 382 1.22 17.15 12.46
C GLN A 382 0.57 16.19 11.44
N ARG A 383 0.40 14.93 11.87
CA ARG A 383 -0.07 13.83 11.02
C ARG A 383 -1.28 14.24 10.16
N ASN A 384 -1.15 14.07 8.85
CA ASN A 384 -2.16 14.35 7.83
C ASN A 384 -2.60 15.82 7.71
N SER A 385 -1.87 16.79 8.27
CA SER A 385 -2.24 18.21 8.18
C SER A 385 -1.72 18.91 6.91
N MET A 386 -0.45 18.71 6.53
CA MET A 386 0.12 19.25 5.29
C MET A 386 1.43 18.56 4.90
N GLY A 387 1.57 18.17 3.63
CA GLY A 387 2.85 17.83 3.00
C GLY A 387 3.49 19.05 2.33
N LEU A 388 4.74 18.92 1.92
CA LEU A 388 5.47 19.91 1.12
C LEU A 388 6.04 19.25 -0.14
N ILE A 389 6.11 20.02 -1.23
CA ILE A 389 6.77 19.63 -2.48
C ILE A 389 7.77 20.71 -2.89
N ASP A 390 8.96 20.28 -3.27
CA ASP A 390 9.87 21.06 -4.09
C ASP A 390 9.70 20.63 -5.56
N PRO A 391 9.22 21.52 -6.45
CA PRO A 391 9.09 21.23 -7.87
C PRO A 391 10.42 21.30 -8.65
N ALA A 392 11.51 21.81 -8.08
CA ALA A 392 12.79 22.03 -8.76
C ALA A 392 13.99 22.02 -7.78
N THR A 393 14.41 20.81 -7.40
CA THR A 393 15.67 20.51 -6.67
C THR A 393 16.91 20.99 -7.43
N SER A 394 18.10 20.85 -6.82
CA SER A 394 19.40 21.24 -7.39
C SER A 394 19.68 20.74 -8.82
N ASP A 395 19.04 19.63 -9.23
CA ASP A 395 19.17 18.98 -10.54
C ASP A 395 17.85 18.93 -11.35
N GLY A 396 16.82 19.66 -10.93
CA GLY A 396 15.52 19.72 -11.62
C GLY A 396 14.61 18.50 -11.40
N ARG A 397 14.93 17.63 -10.44
CA ARG A 397 14.00 16.62 -9.91
C ARG A 397 13.01 17.25 -8.92
N VAL A 398 12.07 16.44 -8.47
CA VAL A 398 11.01 16.81 -7.52
C VAL A 398 11.23 16.02 -6.24
N ILE A 399 11.30 16.70 -5.09
CA ILE A 399 11.31 16.04 -3.79
C ILE A 399 10.02 16.34 -3.02
N PHE A 400 9.37 15.28 -2.56
CA PHE A 400 8.22 15.31 -1.67
C PHE A 400 8.66 15.14 -0.23
N PHE A 401 7.90 15.78 0.65
CA PHE A 401 8.18 15.83 2.07
C PHE A 401 6.86 15.72 2.84
N LEU A 402 6.52 14.51 3.32
CA LEU A 402 5.14 14.10 3.60
C LEU A 402 4.96 13.54 5.01
N PRO A 403 3.98 14.03 5.81
CA PRO A 403 3.67 13.45 7.11
C PRO A 403 3.13 12.03 6.94
N TRP A 404 3.70 11.05 7.66
CA TRP A 404 3.41 9.63 7.46
C TRP A 404 3.48 8.82 8.76
N GLN A 405 2.31 8.41 9.28
CA GLN A 405 2.16 7.58 10.48
C GLN A 405 3.03 8.04 11.68
N GLY A 406 3.03 9.35 11.97
CA GLY A 406 3.80 9.93 13.08
C GLY A 406 5.28 10.21 12.77
N ASN A 407 5.76 9.83 11.60
CA ASN A 407 7.08 10.18 11.07
C ASN A 407 6.92 11.08 9.82
N THR A 408 8.01 11.33 9.11
CA THR A 408 8.01 12.06 7.84
C THR A 408 8.71 11.25 6.74
N ILE A 409 8.07 11.04 5.59
CA ILE A 409 8.75 10.51 4.39
C ILE A 409 9.39 11.69 3.64
N ALA A 410 10.62 11.50 3.17
CA ALA A 410 11.21 12.34 2.14
C ALA A 410 11.74 11.52 0.95
N GLY A 411 11.53 12.02 -0.27
CA GLY A 411 12.01 11.37 -1.49
C GLY A 411 11.39 11.96 -2.77
N THR A 412 11.91 11.66 -3.95
CA THR A 412 12.65 10.43 -4.26
C THR A 412 13.74 10.66 -5.30
N THR A 413 14.77 9.82 -5.26
CA THR A 413 15.76 9.73 -6.34
C THR A 413 15.18 9.04 -7.58
N ASP A 414 15.92 9.13 -8.68
CA ASP A 414 15.69 8.38 -9.92
C ASP A 414 17.06 8.09 -10.54
N ALA A 415 17.43 6.81 -10.65
CA ALA A 415 18.73 6.35 -11.13
C ALA A 415 18.64 4.96 -11.77
N PRO A 416 19.18 4.72 -12.99
CA PRO A 416 19.22 3.39 -13.60
C PRO A 416 19.85 2.35 -12.68
N CYS A 417 19.24 1.16 -12.58
CA CYS A 417 19.64 0.14 -11.61
C CYS A 417 19.60 -1.28 -12.18
N LYS A 418 20.11 -2.26 -11.44
CA LYS A 418 19.94 -3.69 -11.75
C LYS A 418 18.74 -4.24 -10.98
N ILE A 419 17.94 -5.09 -11.63
CA ILE A 419 16.82 -5.76 -10.98
C ILE A 419 17.35 -6.70 -9.89
N THR A 420 16.89 -6.49 -8.66
CA THR A 420 17.23 -7.29 -7.47
C THR A 420 15.98 -7.50 -6.62
N GLN A 421 15.95 -8.57 -5.82
CA GLN A 421 14.80 -8.88 -4.94
C GLN A 421 14.67 -7.88 -3.78
N HIS A 422 15.80 -7.49 -3.20
CA HIS A 422 15.89 -6.59 -2.04
C HIS A 422 16.87 -5.45 -2.36
N PRO A 423 16.47 -4.49 -3.22
CA PRO A 423 17.28 -3.30 -3.50
C PRO A 423 17.52 -2.51 -2.21
N ILE A 424 18.76 -2.04 -2.04
CA ILE A 424 19.23 -1.30 -0.86
C ILE A 424 19.37 0.18 -1.25
N ALA A 425 18.93 1.09 -0.37
CA ALA A 425 19.14 2.52 -0.56
C ALA A 425 20.64 2.86 -0.47
N GLY A 426 21.19 3.59 -1.46
CA GLY A 426 22.58 4.03 -1.43
C GLY A 426 22.81 5.19 -0.46
N GLU A 427 23.96 5.21 0.23
CA GLU A 427 24.32 6.31 1.13
C GLU A 427 24.48 7.65 0.39
N GLU A 428 24.89 7.64 -0.88
CA GLU A 428 24.92 8.83 -1.74
C GLU A 428 23.51 9.37 -2.02
N GLU A 429 22.54 8.50 -2.30
CA GLU A 429 21.13 8.86 -2.51
C GLU A 429 20.48 9.40 -1.23
N ILE A 430 20.78 8.78 -0.09
CA ILE A 430 20.37 9.25 1.24
C ILE A 430 20.99 10.63 1.53
N GLY A 431 22.29 10.80 1.29
CA GLY A 431 22.99 12.06 1.48
C GLY A 431 22.44 13.20 0.61
N TRP A 432 22.14 12.91 -0.66
CA TRP A 432 21.48 13.86 -1.56
C TRP A 432 20.10 14.28 -1.04
N ILE A 433 19.24 13.31 -0.65
CA ILE A 433 17.92 13.59 -0.08
C ILE A 433 18.03 14.53 1.14
N LEU A 434 18.94 14.25 2.07
CA LEU A 434 19.13 15.07 3.28
C LEU A 434 19.64 16.49 2.96
N ASN A 435 20.49 16.63 1.94
CA ASN A 435 21.00 17.93 1.49
C ASN A 435 19.90 18.80 0.85
N GLU A 436 19.04 18.23 0.00
CA GLU A 436 17.93 18.97 -0.60
C GLU A 436 16.92 19.43 0.47
N ILE A 437 16.52 18.55 1.39
CA ILE A 437 15.59 18.89 2.49
C ILE A 437 16.13 20.06 3.34
N LYS A 438 17.44 20.05 3.63
CA LYS A 438 18.09 21.10 4.42
C LYS A 438 17.97 22.49 3.77
N GLY A 439 17.80 22.58 2.44
CA GLY A 439 17.57 23.84 1.74
C GLY A 439 16.23 24.52 2.10
N TYR A 440 15.23 23.74 2.49
CA TYR A 440 13.87 24.20 2.79
C TYR A 440 13.58 24.46 4.27
N LEU A 441 14.42 23.94 5.15
CA LEU A 441 14.23 24.08 6.60
C LEU A 441 14.95 25.32 7.14
N SER A 442 14.48 25.85 8.28
CA SER A 442 15.19 26.89 9.04
C SER A 442 16.64 26.43 9.34
N PRO A 443 17.66 27.31 9.24
CA PRO A 443 19.06 26.96 9.56
C PRO A 443 19.29 26.36 10.96
N GLU A 444 18.40 26.65 11.91
CA GLU A 444 18.39 26.09 13.28
C GLU A 444 18.09 24.57 13.30
N ILE A 445 17.48 24.06 12.23
CA ILE A 445 17.04 22.68 12.09
C ILE A 445 18.14 21.89 11.39
N ASN A 446 19.08 21.39 12.19
CA ASN A 446 20.13 20.52 11.70
C ASN A 446 19.55 19.16 11.24
N VAL A 447 19.62 18.90 9.94
CA VAL A 447 19.29 17.61 9.28
C VAL A 447 20.55 16.76 9.22
N ARG A 448 20.53 15.55 9.81
CA ARG A 448 21.70 14.67 9.92
C ARG A 448 21.38 13.26 9.43
N ARG A 449 22.41 12.51 9.02
CA ARG A 449 22.29 11.08 8.68
C ARG A 449 21.75 10.21 9.81
N GLY A 450 22.00 10.62 11.06
CA GLY A 450 21.47 9.98 12.27
C GLY A 450 19.97 10.16 12.50
N ASP A 451 19.34 11.15 11.85
CA ASP A 451 17.90 11.36 11.94
C ASP A 451 17.12 10.44 10.99
N VAL A 452 17.78 9.58 10.19
CA VAL A 452 17.14 8.62 9.30
C VAL A 452 16.77 7.35 10.07
N LEU A 453 15.47 7.16 10.31
CA LEU A 453 14.89 6.02 11.04
C LEU A 453 14.80 4.77 10.17
N ALA A 454 14.57 4.94 8.87
CA ALA A 454 14.55 3.89 7.86
C ALA A 454 14.85 4.50 6.48
N ALA A 455 15.37 3.70 5.55
CA ALA A 455 15.55 4.09 4.15
C ALA A 455 15.35 2.87 3.23
N TRP A 456 14.57 3.01 2.17
CA TRP A 456 14.31 1.92 1.21
C TRP A 456 14.55 2.37 -0.23
N SER A 457 14.85 1.41 -1.11
CA SER A 457 14.83 1.61 -2.57
C SER A 457 13.68 0.82 -3.20
N GLY A 458 12.95 1.42 -4.13
CA GLY A 458 11.97 0.75 -4.99
C GLY A 458 12.41 0.75 -6.45
N ILE A 459 12.23 -0.37 -7.17
CA ILE A 459 12.54 -0.45 -8.61
C ILE A 459 11.30 -0.12 -9.42
N ARG A 460 11.33 0.98 -10.17
CA ARG A 460 10.30 1.41 -11.13
C ARG A 460 10.39 0.54 -12.39
N PRO A 461 9.31 -0.15 -12.79
CA PRO A 461 9.27 -0.89 -14.04
C PRO A 461 8.94 0.06 -15.19
N LEU A 462 9.84 0.97 -15.56
CA LEU A 462 9.63 1.81 -16.75
C LEU A 462 9.68 0.91 -17.98
N VAL A 463 8.84 1.14 -18.99
CA VAL A 463 8.70 0.24 -20.15
C VAL A 463 9.03 0.95 -21.45
N LYS A 464 9.76 0.27 -22.33
CA LYS A 464 9.95 0.64 -23.74
C LYS A 464 8.91 -0.08 -24.58
N ASP A 465 8.27 0.64 -25.51
CA ASP A 465 7.35 0.00 -26.46
C ASP A 465 8.15 -0.77 -27.52
N PRO A 466 8.03 -2.11 -27.63
CA PRO A 466 8.72 -2.91 -28.64
C PRO A 466 8.27 -2.60 -30.08
N LYS A 467 7.17 -1.86 -30.27
CA LYS A 467 6.65 -1.43 -31.59
C LYS A 467 7.05 -0.01 -31.96
N ALA A 468 7.64 0.77 -31.05
CA ALA A 468 8.02 2.16 -31.32
C ALA A 468 9.23 2.25 -32.26
N LYS A 469 9.17 3.17 -33.24
CA LYS A 469 10.28 3.42 -34.18
C LYS A 469 11.54 3.98 -33.51
N ASN A 470 11.37 4.66 -32.37
CA ASN A 470 12.47 5.13 -31.53
C ASN A 470 12.54 4.26 -30.26
N THR A 471 13.61 3.47 -30.13
CA THR A 471 13.84 2.53 -29.01
C THR A 471 14.15 3.19 -27.66
N GLU A 472 14.14 4.53 -27.60
CA GLU A 472 14.43 5.35 -26.42
C GLU A 472 13.17 5.97 -25.79
N SER A 473 12.04 6.04 -26.50
CA SER A 473 10.82 6.64 -25.95
C SER A 473 10.12 5.67 -24.97
N LEU A 474 10.30 5.94 -23.67
CA LEU A 474 9.61 5.21 -22.60
C LEU A 474 8.09 5.47 -22.65
N VAL A 475 7.31 4.40 -22.51
CA VAL A 475 5.86 4.43 -22.31
C VAL A 475 5.58 5.06 -20.94
N ARG A 476 4.83 6.17 -20.93
CA ARG A 476 4.48 6.90 -19.67
C ARG A 476 3.26 6.32 -18.93
N ASN A 477 2.50 5.46 -19.61
CA ASN A 477 1.39 4.67 -19.08
C ASN A 477 1.86 3.21 -18.86
N HIS A 478 0.95 2.25 -18.91
CA HIS A 478 1.22 0.82 -19.00
C HIS A 478 1.24 0.34 -20.44
N LEU A 479 1.71 -0.89 -20.61
CA LEU A 479 1.74 -1.65 -21.86
C LEU A 479 1.07 -3.01 -21.63
N VAL A 480 0.09 -3.34 -22.47
CA VAL A 480 -0.51 -4.68 -22.57
C VAL A 480 -0.08 -5.28 -23.91
N THR A 481 0.53 -6.48 -23.88
CA THR A 481 0.99 -7.19 -25.08
C THR A 481 0.78 -8.68 -24.94
N VAL A 482 0.61 -9.39 -26.06
CA VAL A 482 0.43 -10.85 -26.11
C VAL A 482 1.51 -11.47 -26.99
N SER A 483 2.18 -12.52 -26.51
CA SER A 483 3.17 -13.27 -27.30
C SER A 483 2.52 -14.23 -28.30
N THR A 484 3.29 -14.76 -29.23
CA THR A 484 2.81 -15.74 -30.23
C THR A 484 2.27 -17.03 -29.61
N SER A 485 2.78 -17.44 -28.44
CA SER A 485 2.29 -18.59 -27.66
C SER A 485 1.07 -18.26 -26.79
N GLY A 486 0.73 -16.98 -26.61
CA GLY A 486 -0.40 -16.53 -25.80
C GLY A 486 -0.03 -15.99 -24.41
N LEU A 487 1.23 -15.62 -24.13
CA LEU A 487 1.56 -14.95 -22.86
C LEU A 487 1.10 -13.49 -22.92
N LEU A 488 0.05 -13.14 -22.18
CA LEU A 488 -0.33 -11.75 -21.97
C LEU A 488 0.59 -11.14 -20.91
N THR A 489 1.20 -9.99 -21.20
CA THR A 489 2.02 -9.23 -20.23
C THR A 489 1.42 -7.84 -20.04
N CYS A 490 1.16 -7.48 -18.78
CA CYS A 490 0.84 -6.11 -18.37
C CYS A 490 2.03 -5.54 -17.57
N ALA A 491 2.66 -4.50 -18.10
CA ALA A 491 3.88 -3.90 -17.54
C ALA A 491 3.80 -2.36 -17.54
N GLY A 492 4.65 -1.69 -16.76
CA GLY A 492 4.64 -0.22 -16.65
C GLY A 492 3.56 0.29 -15.70
N GLY A 493 3.00 1.46 -16.01
CA GLY A 493 1.92 2.06 -15.24
C GLY A 493 2.33 2.57 -13.86
N LYS A 494 1.33 2.86 -13.01
CA LYS A 494 1.50 3.54 -11.72
C LYS A 494 0.50 3.00 -10.70
N TRP A 495 0.79 3.22 -9.41
CA TRP A 495 -0.15 2.90 -8.33
C TRP A 495 -1.51 3.60 -8.50
N THR A 496 -1.55 4.85 -8.98
CA THR A 496 -2.82 5.56 -9.24
C THR A 496 -3.70 4.83 -10.24
N THR A 497 -3.14 4.24 -11.29
CA THR A 497 -3.88 3.71 -12.44
C THR A 497 -4.04 2.18 -12.43
N TYR A 498 -3.68 1.51 -11.33
CA TYR A 498 -3.66 0.03 -11.24
C TYR A 498 -4.99 -0.64 -11.62
N ARG A 499 -6.13 0.02 -11.36
CA ARG A 499 -7.47 -0.50 -11.65
C ARG A 499 -7.76 -0.45 -13.15
N GLN A 500 -7.42 0.64 -13.85
CA GLN A 500 -7.52 0.71 -15.31
C GLN A 500 -6.50 -0.25 -15.98
N MET A 501 -5.28 -0.38 -15.44
CA MET A 501 -4.33 -1.39 -15.90
C MET A 501 -4.88 -2.82 -15.80
N ALA A 502 -5.72 -3.08 -14.81
CA ALA A 502 -6.39 -4.36 -14.63
C ALA A 502 -7.54 -4.56 -15.61
N GLU A 503 -8.39 -3.56 -15.76
CA GLU A 503 -9.49 -3.49 -16.74
C GLU A 503 -8.98 -3.79 -18.16
N ASP A 504 -7.99 -3.04 -18.63
CA ASP A 504 -7.40 -3.20 -19.98
C ASP A 504 -6.78 -4.60 -20.18
N ALA A 505 -6.15 -5.16 -19.14
CA ALA A 505 -5.51 -6.48 -19.21
C ALA A 505 -6.51 -7.64 -19.18
N VAL A 506 -7.64 -7.48 -18.47
CA VAL A 506 -8.72 -8.47 -18.43
C VAL A 506 -9.57 -8.41 -19.69
N ASP A 507 -9.84 -7.22 -20.23
CA ASP A 507 -10.53 -7.04 -21.52
C ASP A 507 -9.77 -7.72 -22.66
N GLU A 508 -8.46 -7.47 -22.77
CA GLU A 508 -7.61 -8.12 -23.77
C GLU A 508 -7.51 -9.64 -23.52
N ALA A 509 -7.48 -10.10 -22.27
CA ALA A 509 -7.49 -11.53 -21.96
C ALA A 509 -8.81 -12.23 -22.37
N ILE A 510 -9.96 -11.58 -22.15
CA ILE A 510 -11.27 -12.09 -22.58
C ILE A 510 -11.30 -12.25 -24.10
N ASN A 511 -10.85 -11.24 -24.83
CA ASN A 511 -10.77 -11.23 -26.29
C ASN A 511 -9.83 -12.34 -26.81
N GLN A 512 -8.60 -12.40 -26.30
CA GLN A 512 -7.54 -13.28 -26.82
C GLN A 512 -7.74 -14.76 -26.48
N PHE A 513 -8.36 -15.07 -25.34
CA PHE A 513 -8.58 -16.46 -24.90
C PHE A 513 -10.04 -16.91 -25.03
N GLY A 514 -10.92 -16.08 -25.63
CA GLY A 514 -12.33 -16.41 -25.88
C GLY A 514 -13.17 -16.63 -24.62
N LEU A 515 -12.79 -15.99 -23.51
CA LEU A 515 -13.38 -16.24 -22.19
C LEU A 515 -14.82 -15.74 -22.12
N GLN A 516 -15.64 -16.42 -21.31
CA GLN A 516 -17.06 -16.08 -21.13
C GLN A 516 -17.26 -15.55 -19.71
N THR A 517 -17.48 -14.25 -19.58
CA THR A 517 -17.84 -13.61 -18.30
C THR A 517 -19.27 -13.97 -17.91
N LYS A 518 -19.58 -13.86 -16.61
CA LYS A 518 -20.89 -14.23 -16.05
C LYS A 518 -21.28 -13.25 -14.93
N PRO A 519 -22.55 -12.78 -14.89
CA PRO A 519 -23.05 -12.03 -13.75
C PRO A 519 -22.90 -12.82 -12.45
N LEU A 520 -22.47 -12.17 -11.38
CA LEU A 520 -22.47 -12.72 -10.03
C LEU A 520 -23.79 -12.34 -9.35
N THR A 521 -24.81 -13.18 -9.54
CA THR A 521 -26.19 -12.92 -9.07
C THR A 521 -26.37 -13.03 -7.56
N THR A 522 -25.52 -13.79 -6.87
CA THR A 522 -25.50 -13.94 -5.41
C THR A 522 -24.07 -13.70 -4.87
N PRO A 523 -23.55 -12.47 -4.99
CA PRO A 523 -22.19 -12.16 -4.58
C PRO A 523 -22.05 -12.25 -3.06
N ARG A 524 -20.92 -12.76 -2.59
CA ARG A 524 -20.65 -12.92 -1.16
C ARG A 524 -20.55 -11.55 -0.47
N ARG A 525 -21.41 -11.28 0.52
CA ARG A 525 -21.42 -10.01 1.28
C ARG A 525 -20.12 -9.79 2.06
N ILE A 526 -19.27 -8.88 1.57
CA ILE A 526 -17.97 -8.58 2.19
C ILE A 526 -18.13 -7.82 3.51
N SER A 527 -19.20 -7.02 3.67
CA SER A 527 -19.60 -6.44 4.96
C SER A 527 -20.02 -7.46 6.02
N GLY A 528 -20.43 -8.68 5.61
CA GLY A 528 -20.91 -9.72 6.51
C GLY A 528 -22.35 -9.54 7.01
N THR A 529 -23.18 -8.75 6.31
CA THR A 529 -24.61 -8.61 6.59
C THR A 529 -25.45 -8.74 5.32
N GLU A 530 -26.58 -9.45 5.40
CA GLU A 530 -27.60 -9.50 4.34
C GLU A 530 -28.69 -8.42 4.54
N LYS A 531 -28.63 -7.63 5.61
CA LYS A 531 -29.65 -6.61 5.92
C LYS A 531 -29.56 -5.36 5.04
N ILE A 532 -28.44 -5.16 4.35
CA ILE A 532 -28.13 -3.99 3.53
C ILE A 532 -27.49 -4.52 2.26
N ASP A 533 -28.01 -4.13 1.10
CA ASP A 533 -27.36 -4.41 -0.17
C ASP A 533 -26.21 -3.42 -0.39
N ASP A 534 -24.98 -3.93 -0.28
CA ASP A 534 -23.72 -3.19 -0.34
C ASP A 534 -22.86 -3.54 -1.56
N ALA A 535 -23.35 -4.43 -2.44
CA ALA A 535 -22.57 -4.94 -3.56
C ALA A 535 -22.61 -3.98 -4.75
N ALA A 536 -21.51 -3.96 -5.49
CA ALA A 536 -21.49 -3.39 -6.84
C ALA A 536 -22.41 -4.23 -7.77
N PRO A 537 -22.95 -3.64 -8.86
CA PRO A 537 -23.83 -4.34 -9.80
C PRO A 537 -23.03 -5.29 -10.71
N LEU A 538 -22.58 -6.43 -10.19
CA LEU A 538 -21.67 -7.38 -10.85
C LEU A 538 -22.33 -8.15 -12.01
N ASP A 539 -22.56 -7.46 -13.13
CA ASP A 539 -23.24 -7.90 -14.35
C ASP A 539 -22.35 -8.69 -15.34
N GLY A 540 -21.08 -8.96 -14.99
CA GLY A 540 -20.10 -9.59 -15.87
C GLY A 540 -19.22 -8.60 -16.64
N THR A 541 -19.41 -7.29 -16.47
CA THR A 541 -18.53 -6.21 -16.97
C THR A 541 -17.61 -5.66 -15.87
N CYS A 542 -16.73 -4.72 -16.21
CA CYS A 542 -15.81 -4.10 -15.23
C CYS A 542 -16.56 -3.18 -14.26
N GLN A 543 -16.75 -3.64 -13.03
CA GLN A 543 -17.41 -2.87 -11.96
C GLN A 543 -16.47 -2.52 -10.79
N THR A 544 -15.17 -2.76 -10.96
CA THR A 544 -14.14 -2.57 -9.91
C THR A 544 -14.05 -1.16 -9.34
N HIS A 545 -14.51 -0.15 -10.08
CA HIS A 545 -14.58 1.24 -9.62
C HIS A 545 -15.68 1.47 -8.55
N GLN A 546 -16.63 0.53 -8.41
CA GLN A 546 -17.68 0.52 -7.37
C GLN A 546 -17.45 -0.56 -6.29
N VAL A 547 -16.59 -1.56 -6.55
CA VAL A 547 -16.30 -2.65 -5.60
C VAL A 547 -15.51 -2.11 -4.40
N ARG A 548 -16.15 -2.09 -3.22
CA ARG A 548 -15.50 -1.73 -1.97
C ARG A 548 -14.59 -2.85 -1.47
N LEU A 549 -13.41 -2.47 -1.01
CA LEU A 549 -12.44 -3.43 -0.49
C LEU A 549 -12.78 -3.88 0.94
N VAL A 550 -12.21 -5.01 1.34
CA VAL A 550 -12.18 -5.46 2.75
C VAL A 550 -11.77 -4.30 3.68
N GLY A 551 -12.59 -4.04 4.72
CA GLY A 551 -12.42 -2.93 5.66
C GLY A 551 -13.28 -1.68 5.35
N ALA A 552 -13.73 -1.49 4.10
CA ALA A 552 -14.34 -0.22 3.65
C ALA A 552 -15.85 -0.06 3.91
N HIS A 553 -16.55 -1.07 4.43
CA HIS A 553 -18.02 -1.10 4.44
C HIS A 553 -18.58 -0.46 5.72
N GLY A 554 -18.02 -0.85 6.87
CA GLY A 554 -18.34 -0.30 8.19
C GLY A 554 -17.36 0.79 8.68
N PHE A 555 -16.48 1.29 7.82
CA PHE A 555 -15.53 2.34 8.19
C PHE A 555 -16.22 3.70 8.39
N SER A 556 -15.82 4.42 9.44
CA SER A 556 -16.09 5.84 9.61
C SER A 556 -14.93 6.51 10.33
N LYS A 557 -14.82 7.85 10.19
CA LYS A 557 -13.82 8.65 10.93
C LYS A 557 -13.98 8.58 12.46
N THR A 558 -15.11 8.09 12.96
CA THR A 558 -15.41 7.91 14.40
C THR A 558 -15.36 6.45 14.85
N LEU A 559 -15.02 5.50 13.96
CA LEU A 559 -14.96 4.06 14.28
C LEU A 559 -14.06 3.78 15.49
N PHE A 560 -12.92 4.48 15.60
CA PHE A 560 -12.00 4.35 16.73
C PHE A 560 -12.67 4.56 18.10
N ILE A 561 -13.67 5.44 18.21
CA ILE A 561 -14.40 5.70 19.46
C ILE A 561 -15.14 4.43 19.92
N ASN A 562 -15.79 3.74 18.98
CA ASN A 562 -16.53 2.50 19.26
C ASN A 562 -15.57 1.36 19.67
N LEU A 563 -14.37 1.30 19.06
CA LEU A 563 -13.33 0.34 19.44
C LEU A 563 -12.80 0.60 20.87
N ILE A 564 -12.57 1.86 21.25
CA ILE A 564 -12.19 2.25 22.62
C ILE A 564 -13.30 1.86 23.61
N GLN A 565 -14.55 2.25 23.32
CA GLN A 565 -15.69 2.01 24.22
C GLN A 565 -15.99 0.51 24.42
N HIS A 566 -15.78 -0.33 23.40
CA HIS A 566 -16.08 -1.76 23.49
C HIS A 566 -14.92 -2.61 24.03
N PHE A 567 -13.67 -2.31 23.67
CA PHE A 567 -12.50 -3.13 24.00
C PHE A 567 -11.53 -2.51 25.01
N GLY A 568 -11.69 -1.23 25.36
CA GLY A 568 -10.77 -0.51 26.24
C GLY A 568 -9.39 -0.29 25.61
N LEU A 569 -9.31 -0.15 24.29
CA LEU A 569 -8.06 0.14 23.57
C LEU A 569 -7.57 1.57 23.82
N GLU A 570 -6.25 1.76 23.71
CA GLU A 570 -5.61 3.07 23.73
C GLU A 570 -6.04 3.92 22.50
N THR A 571 -6.15 5.24 22.66
CA THR A 571 -6.64 6.13 21.60
C THR A 571 -5.82 6.09 20.32
N GLU A 572 -4.48 6.03 20.41
CA GLU A 572 -3.62 5.94 19.22
C GLU A 572 -3.77 4.60 18.50
N VAL A 573 -3.80 3.50 19.28
CA VAL A 573 -4.02 2.14 18.79
C VAL A 573 -5.37 2.05 18.08
N ALA A 574 -6.45 2.51 18.71
CA ALA A 574 -7.79 2.47 18.12
C ALA A 574 -7.90 3.28 16.81
N LYS A 575 -7.22 4.44 16.73
CA LYS A 575 -7.13 5.23 15.49
C LYS A 575 -6.35 4.49 14.40
N HIS A 576 -5.16 3.97 14.73
CA HIS A 576 -4.36 3.15 13.83
C HIS A 576 -5.14 1.94 13.30
N LEU A 577 -5.83 1.19 14.16
CA LEU A 577 -6.61 0.04 13.72
C LEU A 577 -7.76 0.44 12.78
N ALA A 578 -8.51 1.50 13.11
CA ALA A 578 -9.60 1.99 12.26
C ALA A 578 -9.10 2.45 10.87
N GLU A 579 -7.92 3.07 10.79
CA GLU A 579 -7.31 3.48 9.52
C GLU A 579 -6.68 2.29 8.76
N ALA A 580 -6.00 1.36 9.43
CA ALA A 580 -5.27 0.28 8.77
C ALA A 580 -6.15 -0.94 8.39
N TYR A 581 -7.27 -1.16 9.08
CA TYR A 581 -8.14 -2.33 8.91
C TYR A 581 -9.61 -1.97 8.65
N GLY A 582 -10.01 -0.71 8.83
CA GLY A 582 -11.40 -0.28 8.67
C GLY A 582 -12.34 -1.09 9.57
N ASP A 583 -13.45 -1.59 9.03
CA ASP A 583 -14.36 -2.46 9.77
C ASP A 583 -13.72 -3.76 10.30
N ARG A 584 -12.61 -4.23 9.73
CA ARG A 584 -11.90 -5.42 10.24
C ARG A 584 -11.15 -5.16 11.54
N ALA A 585 -11.02 -3.89 11.96
CA ALA A 585 -10.49 -3.52 13.27
C ALA A 585 -11.25 -4.18 14.44
N TRP A 586 -12.55 -4.48 14.28
CA TRP A 586 -13.32 -5.26 15.26
C TRP A 586 -12.72 -6.65 15.52
N THR A 587 -12.31 -7.35 14.45
CA THR A 587 -11.67 -8.66 14.55
C THR A 587 -10.25 -8.56 15.12
N VAL A 588 -9.47 -7.56 14.70
CA VAL A 588 -8.10 -7.33 15.22
C VAL A 588 -8.14 -7.04 16.73
N ALA A 589 -9.05 -6.17 17.17
CA ALA A 589 -9.24 -5.86 18.58
C ALA A 589 -9.69 -7.10 19.38
N ALA A 590 -10.61 -7.92 18.86
CA ALA A 590 -11.02 -9.17 19.50
C ALA A 590 -9.88 -10.21 19.61
N LEU A 591 -8.95 -10.25 18.65
CA LEU A 591 -7.75 -11.11 18.64
C LEU A 591 -6.59 -10.60 19.52
N SER A 592 -6.70 -9.40 20.07
CA SER A 592 -5.68 -8.77 20.91
C SER A 592 -5.74 -9.27 22.35
N SER A 593 -4.59 -9.49 22.99
CA SER A 593 -4.54 -10.00 24.38
C SER A 593 -5.02 -8.94 25.39
N PRO A 594 -5.65 -9.34 26.52
CA PRO A 594 -5.84 -8.43 27.65
C PRO A 594 -4.49 -7.98 28.21
N THR A 595 -4.47 -6.80 28.83
CA THR A 595 -3.33 -6.29 29.60
C THR A 595 -3.57 -6.52 31.10
N ASN A 596 -2.58 -6.17 31.93
CA ASN A 596 -2.74 -6.09 33.38
C ASN A 596 -2.86 -4.62 33.86
N GLU A 597 -3.03 -3.68 32.93
CA GLU A 597 -3.08 -2.24 33.20
C GLU A 597 -4.51 -1.76 33.43
N ARG A 598 -4.67 -0.65 34.17
CA ARG A 598 -5.98 0.02 34.29
C ARG A 598 -6.51 0.46 32.91
N PHE A 599 -5.61 0.93 32.05
CA PHE A 599 -5.87 1.31 30.66
C PHE A 599 -4.54 1.34 29.89
N PRO A 600 -4.46 0.84 28.64
CA PRO A 600 -5.52 0.15 27.90
C PRO A 600 -5.81 -1.23 28.49
N VAL A 601 -7.06 -1.69 28.42
CA VAL A 601 -7.51 -2.99 28.96
C VAL A 601 -7.09 -4.16 28.05
N ARG A 602 -6.85 -3.88 26.77
CA ARG A 602 -6.53 -4.86 25.72
C ARG A 602 -5.59 -4.26 24.68
N GLY A 603 -4.80 -5.11 24.03
CA GLY A 603 -3.83 -4.74 23.01
C GLY A 603 -2.45 -4.53 23.63
N LYS A 604 -1.63 -5.58 23.60
CA LYS A 604 -0.22 -5.46 24.02
C LYS A 604 0.58 -4.90 22.86
N ARG A 605 1.16 -3.70 23.02
CA ARG A 605 2.02 -3.08 22.00
C ARG A 605 3.20 -4.01 21.68
N ILE A 606 3.47 -4.26 20.40
CA ILE A 606 4.66 -5.04 19.95
C ILE A 606 5.91 -4.18 19.83
N SER A 607 5.76 -2.85 19.78
CA SER A 607 6.83 -1.86 19.80
C SER A 607 6.44 -0.73 20.74
N ALA A 608 7.35 -0.26 21.59
CA ALA A 608 7.07 0.85 22.50
C ALA A 608 6.78 2.17 21.76
N LEU A 609 7.41 2.39 20.61
CA LEU A 609 7.36 3.66 19.87
C LEU A 609 6.16 3.79 18.91
N TYR A 610 5.46 2.69 18.61
CA TYR A 610 4.43 2.67 17.56
C TYR A 610 3.15 1.97 18.04
N PRO A 611 1.96 2.36 17.53
CA PRO A 611 0.67 1.88 18.01
C PRO A 611 0.31 0.46 17.51
N PHE A 612 1.31 -0.37 17.21
CA PHE A 612 1.12 -1.73 16.71
C PHE A 612 0.92 -2.71 17.86
N ILE A 613 -0.04 -3.63 17.74
CA ILE A 613 -0.41 -4.56 18.82
C ILE A 613 -0.40 -6.03 18.40
N ASP A 614 -0.32 -6.91 19.41
CA ASP A 614 -0.24 -8.37 19.26
C ASP A 614 -1.40 -8.99 18.44
N GLY A 615 -2.61 -8.42 18.51
CA GLY A 615 -3.75 -8.86 17.72
C GLY A 615 -3.58 -8.68 16.20
N GLU A 616 -2.77 -7.72 15.76
CA GLU A 616 -2.46 -7.52 14.33
C GLU A 616 -1.64 -8.68 13.77
N VAL A 617 -0.72 -9.25 14.57
CA VAL A 617 0.09 -10.41 14.15
C VAL A 617 -0.80 -11.63 13.94
N ARG A 618 -1.74 -11.88 14.86
CA ARG A 618 -2.72 -12.98 14.74
C ARG A 618 -3.66 -12.76 13.57
N TYR A 619 -4.16 -11.54 13.38
CA TYR A 619 -5.02 -11.20 12.25
C TYR A 619 -4.30 -11.40 10.91
N ALA A 620 -3.06 -10.93 10.80
CA ALA A 620 -2.24 -11.08 9.61
C ALA A 620 -2.04 -12.54 9.19
N VAL A 621 -1.80 -13.44 10.15
CA VAL A 621 -1.67 -14.88 9.89
C VAL A 621 -3.02 -15.50 9.49
N ARG A 622 -4.08 -15.24 10.26
CA ARG A 622 -5.38 -15.92 10.11
C ARG A 622 -6.21 -15.42 8.93
N HIS A 623 -6.03 -14.15 8.52
CA HIS A 623 -6.91 -13.49 7.55
C HIS A 623 -6.18 -12.81 6.38
N GLU A 624 -4.85 -12.67 6.42
CA GLU A 624 -4.08 -11.90 5.42
C GLU A 624 -2.82 -12.62 4.91
N PHE A 625 -2.83 -13.96 4.97
CA PHE A 625 -1.81 -14.83 4.36
C PHE A 625 -0.37 -14.62 4.86
N ALA A 626 -0.13 -14.00 6.02
CA ALA A 626 1.24 -13.87 6.52
C ALA A 626 1.83 -15.26 6.83
N GLN A 627 3.00 -15.57 6.26
CA GLN A 627 3.72 -16.84 6.43
C GLN A 627 5.17 -16.64 6.90
N ARG A 628 5.62 -15.39 7.02
CA ARG A 628 6.96 -14.98 7.46
C ARG A 628 6.90 -13.76 8.37
N ALA A 629 7.85 -13.60 9.29
CA ALA A 629 7.93 -12.45 10.19
C ALA A 629 8.12 -11.14 9.40
N VAL A 630 8.90 -11.22 8.32
CA VAL A 630 9.06 -10.19 7.29
C VAL A 630 7.69 -9.66 6.79
N ASP A 631 6.74 -10.53 6.46
CA ASP A 631 5.39 -10.16 5.96
C ASP A 631 4.69 -9.18 6.91
N VAL A 632 4.75 -9.48 8.22
CA VAL A 632 4.12 -8.69 9.28
C VAL A 632 4.83 -7.36 9.49
N ILE A 633 6.15 -7.36 9.70
CA ILE A 633 6.90 -6.14 10.08
C ILE A 633 6.97 -5.10 8.96
N ALA A 634 6.88 -5.48 7.68
CA ALA A 634 7.02 -4.53 6.58
C ALA A 634 5.77 -4.30 5.71
N ARG A 635 4.79 -5.23 5.66
CA ARG A 635 3.58 -5.05 4.83
C ARG A 635 2.27 -5.00 5.62
N ARG A 636 2.18 -5.68 6.77
CA ARG A 636 0.97 -5.63 7.63
C ARG A 636 0.99 -4.42 8.56
N THR A 637 2.12 -4.19 9.26
CA THR A 637 2.32 -3.01 10.13
C THR A 637 3.08 -1.88 9.43
N ARG A 638 4.03 -2.22 8.55
CA ARG A 638 5.04 -1.32 7.96
C ARG A 638 6.06 -0.75 8.96
N LEU A 639 6.17 -1.31 10.16
CA LEU A 639 7.16 -0.91 11.17
C LEU A 639 8.59 -0.83 10.59
N ALA A 640 9.00 -1.80 9.77
CA ALA A 640 10.31 -1.81 9.12
C ALA A 640 10.53 -0.66 8.11
N PHE A 641 9.47 -0.08 7.56
CA PHE A 641 9.57 1.13 6.73
C PHE A 641 9.53 2.42 7.55
N LEU A 642 8.94 2.39 8.76
CA LEU A 642 8.85 3.55 9.65
C LEU A 642 10.16 3.75 10.43
N ASN A 643 10.70 2.66 10.97
CA ASN A 643 11.88 2.66 11.80
C ASN A 643 12.49 1.24 11.85
N ALA A 644 13.64 1.06 11.17
CA ALA A 644 14.29 -0.24 11.03
C ALA A 644 14.81 -0.78 12.38
N GLN A 645 15.18 0.11 13.31
CA GLN A 645 15.61 -0.25 14.66
C GLN A 645 14.42 -0.76 15.50
N ALA A 646 13.31 -0.02 15.53
CA ALA A 646 12.11 -0.45 16.25
C ALA A 646 11.52 -1.76 15.68
N ALA A 647 11.74 -2.03 14.39
CA ALA A 647 11.41 -3.31 13.77
C ALA A 647 12.31 -4.46 14.23
N LEU A 648 13.63 -4.22 14.41
CA LEU A 648 14.56 -5.20 15.00
C LEU A 648 14.17 -5.52 16.46
N GLU A 649 13.80 -4.50 17.24
CA GLU A 649 13.39 -4.62 18.64
C GLU A 649 12.07 -5.39 18.80
N ALA A 650 11.09 -5.17 17.92
CA ALA A 650 9.82 -5.89 17.92
C ALA A 650 9.91 -7.33 17.38
N LEU A 651 10.98 -7.66 16.64
CA LEU A 651 11.10 -8.91 15.87
C LEU A 651 10.98 -10.20 16.72
N PRO A 652 11.57 -10.34 17.93
CA PRO A 652 11.44 -11.57 18.72
C PRO A 652 9.98 -11.87 19.09
N ASN A 653 9.22 -10.85 19.50
CA ASN A 653 7.81 -10.94 19.86
C ASN A 653 6.95 -11.31 18.64
N VAL A 654 7.20 -10.68 17.48
CA VAL A 654 6.51 -11.04 16.23
C VAL A 654 6.79 -12.49 15.81
N ILE A 655 8.04 -12.95 15.90
CA ILE A 655 8.40 -14.35 15.60
C ILE A 655 7.70 -15.33 16.54
N ASP A 656 7.60 -15.02 17.83
CA ASP A 656 6.95 -15.91 18.79
C ASP A 656 5.44 -15.98 18.63
N LEU A 657 4.77 -14.84 18.41
CA LEU A 657 3.35 -14.79 18.08
C LEU A 657 3.05 -15.56 16.78
N MET A 658 3.86 -15.39 15.74
CA MET A 658 3.69 -16.15 14.49
C MET A 658 3.99 -17.64 14.67
N ALA A 659 4.96 -18.00 15.51
CA ALA A 659 5.25 -19.40 15.82
C ALA A 659 4.13 -20.08 16.61
N GLU A 660 3.43 -19.35 17.49
CA GLU A 660 2.25 -19.84 18.18
C GLU A 660 1.12 -20.16 17.18
N GLU A 661 0.87 -19.27 16.23
CA GLU A 661 -0.18 -19.43 15.21
C GLU A 661 0.17 -20.52 14.18
N LEU A 662 1.40 -20.51 13.63
CA LEU A 662 1.85 -21.37 12.53
C LEU A 662 2.57 -22.65 12.99
N LYS A 663 2.69 -22.87 14.30
CA LYS A 663 3.35 -24.03 14.94
C LYS A 663 4.80 -24.23 14.47
N TRP A 664 5.59 -23.14 14.47
CA TRP A 664 7.01 -23.18 14.11
C TRP A 664 7.87 -23.80 15.23
N ASP A 665 8.84 -24.62 14.82
CA ASP A 665 9.89 -25.13 15.71
C ASP A 665 11.01 -24.10 15.92
N SER A 666 12.00 -24.43 16.76
CA SER A 666 13.15 -23.55 17.00
C SER A 666 13.95 -23.24 15.73
N LYS A 667 14.19 -24.24 14.88
CA LYS A 667 14.91 -24.06 13.61
C LYS A 667 14.22 -23.05 12.69
N ARG A 668 12.89 -23.12 12.60
CA ARG A 668 12.08 -22.18 11.80
C ARG A 668 12.09 -20.78 12.41
N LYS A 669 12.04 -20.64 13.75
CA LYS A 669 12.22 -19.36 14.44
C LYS A 669 13.59 -18.74 14.15
N ASP A 670 14.66 -19.52 14.22
CA ASP A 670 16.03 -19.05 13.95
C ASP A 670 16.24 -18.66 12.48
N LEU A 671 15.62 -19.38 11.55
CA LEU A 671 15.61 -19.03 10.12
C LEU A 671 14.87 -17.70 9.89
N GLU A 672 13.70 -17.51 10.50
CA GLU A 672 12.96 -16.25 10.40
C GLU A 672 13.70 -15.08 11.06
N TRP A 673 14.42 -15.31 12.18
CA TRP A 673 15.32 -14.30 12.75
C TRP A 673 16.37 -13.87 11.72
N LYS A 674 17.18 -14.82 11.23
CA LYS A 674 18.30 -14.54 10.32
C LYS A 674 17.85 -13.83 9.04
N GLU A 675 16.79 -14.32 8.41
CA GLU A 675 16.29 -13.74 7.15
C GLU A 675 15.58 -12.38 7.37
N SER A 676 14.94 -12.16 8.52
CA SER A 676 14.33 -10.86 8.85
C SER A 676 15.38 -9.79 9.15
N VAL A 677 16.44 -10.11 9.90
CA VAL A 677 17.56 -9.18 10.14
C VAL A 677 18.27 -8.84 8.83
N ALA A 678 18.49 -9.83 7.96
CA ALA A 678 19.04 -9.58 6.62
C ALA A 678 18.14 -8.68 5.76
N PHE A 679 16.80 -8.86 5.83
CA PHE A 679 15.85 -7.96 5.16
C PHE A 679 15.91 -6.53 5.70
N LEU A 680 16.08 -6.31 7.00
CA LEU A 680 16.19 -4.97 7.60
C LEU A 680 17.40 -4.16 7.08
N ALA A 681 18.44 -4.82 6.55
CA ALA A 681 19.53 -4.12 5.84
C ALA A 681 19.02 -3.32 4.62
N SER A 682 18.02 -3.85 3.88
CA SER A 682 17.35 -3.14 2.77
C SER A 682 16.41 -2.01 3.22
N MET A 683 16.20 -1.87 4.53
CA MET A 683 15.42 -0.80 5.17
C MET A 683 16.31 0.22 5.90
N GLY A 684 17.63 0.17 5.69
CA GLY A 684 18.59 1.12 6.25
C GLY A 684 19.10 0.78 7.65
N LEU A 685 18.87 -0.44 8.15
CA LEU A 685 19.44 -0.88 9.42
C LEU A 685 20.99 -0.87 9.37
N PRO A 686 21.70 -0.23 10.32
CA PRO A 686 23.15 -0.14 10.30
C PRO A 686 23.85 -1.51 10.30
N ARG A 687 24.99 -1.61 9.59
CA ARG A 687 25.76 -2.86 9.48
C ARG A 687 26.20 -3.43 10.84
N SER A 688 26.51 -2.59 11.82
CA SER A 688 26.83 -2.98 13.19
C SER A 688 25.72 -3.81 13.86
N LYS A 689 24.46 -3.57 13.47
CA LYS A 689 23.29 -4.23 14.07
C LYS A 689 22.87 -5.52 13.36
N LEU A 690 23.42 -5.81 12.18
CA LEU A 690 23.12 -7.03 11.43
C LEU A 690 23.69 -8.31 12.10
N SER A 691 24.63 -8.16 13.03
CA SER A 691 25.20 -9.26 13.82
C SER A 691 24.55 -9.46 15.19
N VAL A 692 23.58 -8.63 15.58
CA VAL A 692 22.91 -8.70 16.89
C VAL A 692 22.12 -10.01 16.99
N SER A 693 22.28 -10.74 18.09
CA SER A 693 21.53 -11.98 18.29
C SER A 693 20.13 -11.69 18.85
N ARG A 694 19.21 -12.64 18.65
CA ARG A 694 17.86 -12.57 19.22
C ARG A 694 17.88 -12.34 20.74
N LYS A 695 18.80 -13.01 21.45
CA LYS A 695 18.99 -12.89 22.90
C LYS A 695 19.48 -11.52 23.34
N ASP A 696 20.25 -10.83 22.49
CA ASP A 696 20.71 -9.47 22.79
C ASP A 696 19.56 -8.47 22.71
N VAL A 697 18.65 -8.62 21.73
CA VAL A 697 17.41 -7.83 21.68
C VAL A 697 16.53 -8.12 22.90
N GLU A 698 16.26 -9.40 23.20
CA GLU A 698 15.43 -9.81 24.35
C GLU A 698 16.01 -9.34 25.69
N GLY A 699 17.35 -9.29 25.81
CA GLY A 699 18.05 -8.77 26.97
C GLY A 699 18.21 -7.24 27.01
N GLY A 700 17.60 -6.49 26.10
CA GLY A 700 17.69 -5.02 26.02
C GLY A 700 19.05 -4.48 25.56
N LYS A 701 19.98 -5.35 25.13
CA LYS A 701 21.34 -5.00 24.68
C LYS A 701 21.40 -4.48 23.24
N ALA A 702 20.27 -4.45 22.53
CA ALA A 702 20.16 -3.90 21.18
C ALA A 702 19.93 -2.39 21.13
N GLY A 703 19.96 -1.70 22.27
CA GLY A 703 20.10 -0.24 22.34
C GLY A 703 21.45 0.25 21.79
N PHE A 704 21.81 1.51 22.09
CA PHE A 704 23.01 2.15 21.53
C PHE A 704 24.27 1.30 21.73
N ALA A 705 24.85 0.80 20.63
CA ALA A 705 26.02 -0.07 20.68
C ALA A 705 27.27 0.67 21.17
N ASP A 706 27.31 2.00 20.96
CA ASP A 706 28.38 2.90 21.38
C ASP A 706 27.86 4.33 21.59
N GLU A 707 28.75 5.21 22.05
CA GLU A 707 28.46 6.63 22.29
C GLU A 707 28.19 7.41 20.99
N TYR A 708 28.77 6.98 19.87
CA TYR A 708 28.53 7.58 18.55
C TYR A 708 27.07 7.37 18.14
N GLU A 709 26.55 6.17 18.32
CA GLU A 709 25.14 5.85 18.06
C GLU A 709 24.21 6.68 18.97
N ARG A 710 24.55 6.85 20.24
CA ARG A 710 23.79 7.71 21.17
C ARG A 710 23.71 9.17 20.69
N LYS A 711 24.79 9.70 20.10
CA LYS A 711 24.87 11.06 19.52
C LYS A 711 24.16 11.20 18.16
N LEU A 712 23.76 10.10 17.52
CA LEU A 712 22.85 10.17 16.37
C LEU A 712 21.46 10.61 16.83
N TYR A 713 20.96 10.11 17.97
CA TYR A 713 19.60 10.38 18.45
C TYR A 713 19.51 11.56 19.44
N SER A 714 20.53 11.78 20.27
CA SER A 714 20.64 12.98 21.12
C SER A 714 21.57 14.02 20.49
N ARG A 715 21.23 15.31 20.59
CA ARG A 715 22.14 16.41 20.25
C ARG A 715 23.14 16.74 21.38
N TYR A 716 23.06 16.03 22.49
CA TYR A 716 23.80 16.27 23.74
C TYR A 716 24.82 15.14 24.00
N ASP A 717 26.01 15.50 24.47
CA ASP A 717 27.08 14.59 24.89
C ASP A 717 26.71 13.88 26.21
N GLY A 718 25.76 12.94 26.12
CA GLY A 718 25.12 12.38 27.31
C GLY A 718 24.28 13.42 28.06
N PRO A 719 23.75 13.09 29.24
CA PRO A 719 23.09 14.06 30.09
C PRO A 719 24.16 14.86 30.86
N ALA A 720 24.22 16.17 30.64
CA ALA A 720 24.82 17.07 31.63
C ALA A 720 24.05 17.03 32.97
N ASP A 721 22.83 16.47 32.94
CA ASP A 721 21.94 16.23 34.09
C ASP A 721 22.24 14.93 34.86
N THR A 722 23.19 14.10 34.41
CA THR A 722 23.77 13.05 35.26
C THR A 722 25.09 13.58 35.79
N LEU A 723 25.06 14.06 37.04
CA LEU A 723 26.27 14.35 37.78
C LEU A 723 27.12 13.08 37.86
N GLU A 724 28.43 13.22 38.10
CA GLU A 724 29.32 12.08 38.32
C GLU A 724 28.97 11.26 39.59
N SER A 725 28.07 11.79 40.44
CA SER A 725 27.41 11.06 41.53
C SER A 725 26.37 10.06 41.03
N ASP A 726 25.67 10.37 39.94
CA ASP A 726 24.45 9.68 39.53
C ASP A 726 24.77 8.39 38.76
N SER A 727 25.93 8.36 38.09
CA SER A 727 26.51 7.15 37.49
C SER A 727 26.90 6.08 38.53
N LYS A 728 26.93 6.43 39.82
CA LYS A 728 27.26 5.53 40.94
C LYS A 728 26.00 4.97 41.63
N LEU A 729 24.80 5.41 41.22
CA LEU A 729 23.52 4.95 41.79
C LEU A 729 23.09 3.60 41.21
N ARG A 730 22.43 2.79 42.05
CA ARG A 730 21.88 1.49 41.62
C ARG A 730 20.57 1.70 40.86
N PRO A 731 20.23 0.84 39.88
CA PRO A 731 18.95 0.91 39.18
C PRO A 731 17.76 0.94 40.18
N GLY A 732 16.92 1.96 40.07
CA GLY A 732 15.75 2.17 40.93
C GLY A 732 15.85 3.34 41.93
N GLN A 733 17.00 4.00 42.07
CA GLN A 733 17.10 5.28 42.80
C GLN A 733 16.90 6.47 41.85
N ASN A 734 16.10 7.45 42.28
CA ASN A 734 15.81 8.66 41.51
C ASN A 734 16.70 9.84 42.00
N PRO A 735 17.66 10.35 41.19
CA PRO A 735 18.57 11.43 41.59
C PRO A 735 17.87 12.79 41.80
N VAL A 736 16.64 12.96 41.32
CA VAL A 736 15.87 14.22 41.47
C VAL A 736 15.18 14.34 42.84
N LEU A 737 15.22 13.31 43.71
CA LEU A 737 14.57 13.34 45.03
C LEU A 737 15.43 13.94 46.16
N GLY A 738 16.73 14.13 45.94
CA GLY A 738 17.62 14.73 46.96
C GLY A 738 17.46 16.24 47.05
N GLN A 739 17.46 16.81 48.28
CA GLN A 739 17.42 18.27 48.49
C GLN A 739 18.61 19.00 47.83
N ASP A 740 19.73 18.31 47.63
CA ASP A 740 20.92 18.86 46.98
C ASP A 740 20.93 18.78 45.45
N SER A 741 19.93 18.12 44.84
CA SER A 741 19.84 17.94 43.39
C SER A 741 19.84 19.29 42.66
N PRO A 742 20.62 19.47 41.57
CA PRO A 742 20.62 20.71 40.79
C PRO A 742 19.25 21.08 40.21
N ALA A 743 18.35 20.11 40.03
CA ALA A 743 16.98 20.35 39.57
C ALA A 743 16.03 20.84 40.69
N ASN A 744 16.48 20.84 41.95
CA ASN A 744 15.75 21.35 43.12
C ASN A 744 16.35 22.68 43.65
N LYS A 745 17.30 23.28 42.93
CA LYS A 745 17.95 24.56 43.23
C LYS A 745 17.62 25.60 42.15
#